data_AF-A0A9P7Q290-F1
#
_entry.id   AF-A0A9P7Q290-F1
#
_cell.length_a   1.000
_cell.length_b   1.000
_cell.length_c   1.000
_cell.angle_alpha   90.00
_cell.angle_beta   90.00
_cell.angle_gamma   90.00
#
_symmetry.space_group_name_H-M   'P 1'
#
loop_
_entity.id
_entity.type
_entity.pdbx_description
1 polymer ?
#
loop_
_entity_poly.entity_id
_entity_poly.type
_entity_poly.pdbx_seq_one_letter_code
_entity_poly.pdbx_strand_id
1 'polypeptide(L)'
;MRKPPFRRSPSLEDRRWGPDRRHDIFYPNHSDGPRSNDDVYRGGDYRDFRRFDDDLRSPIPTGPRSLQPLPRTMSRDRSKRPPSPPPTTMHQAGPARSNPARDSALKDLSGLLCDKMWCRVQCEHEKKREKKLTADRERCPLNNPETAHYAEILSQQIEQCQKARNLYAERMNQAEDKFIAGIAQLVEGYAPGMLPPSGVARSSVRDEEVDAKLDNLRKAVETSVKQRKQENQEIKKAAASTSANLSTTSAGQVKLQKETDELKKSLQSEKQRNDRLEKKLQDMEQRLNNMSQQQDKLAQDTAANNLSGKNKAEDSHKMSQQLMQKLEAISVNTITRRELKIALEDFDDAVVPSLDDASPTDGPEGQSLPNGNKTRQYLHNLSSALEEIKSSLGWQNGSEPPRCMIIADLQTQVSGCIDLTQSTSKQSAAISESLKALETTVCALQSARQPTGNQSLLHPLPQRPPQPTSAFTSTSTTTAHLSPTPPLQSLTAGHAVIKQDFDNQMQKLSTDIKEEARKIVKGKFREYVVELGGFLDKERKARVEFDQKIGQKIDTASEKADLASNKAESLGRGLDEFRVFVHEAVRRHDELSVRVLAMLQQQNESLGSFSDRLRGLAGEHDRIQEEVALQLRVLNAWQSNFTTKPLYKDIVDEITRTLPNGVIKQVAMLNSRLGVVEGQLKAGEESVKRRRVQ
;
A
#
# COMPACT_ATOMS: atom_id res chain seq x y z
N MET A 1 -29.71 25.80 -75.56
CA MET A 1 -29.00 24.63 -74.99
C MET A 1 -28.99 24.75 -73.47
N ARG A 2 -29.80 23.95 -72.77
CA ARG A 2 -30.04 24.04 -71.33
C ARG A 2 -28.97 23.27 -70.56
N LYS A 3 -28.25 23.96 -69.68
CA LYS A 3 -27.34 23.36 -68.68
C LYS A 3 -28.18 22.84 -67.49
N PRO A 4 -27.90 21.66 -66.93
CA PRO A 4 -28.58 21.18 -65.73
C PRO A 4 -28.00 21.84 -64.46
N PRO A 5 -28.81 22.08 -63.41
CA PRO A 5 -28.35 22.72 -62.19
C PRO A 5 -27.71 21.74 -61.20
N PHE A 6 -26.70 22.26 -60.50
CA PHE A 6 -25.97 21.67 -59.39
C PHE A 6 -26.89 21.17 -58.27
N ARG A 7 -26.68 19.92 -57.84
CA ARG A 7 -27.22 19.39 -56.57
C ARG A 7 -26.40 19.94 -55.41
N ARG A 8 -27.08 20.60 -54.47
CA ARG A 8 -26.58 20.89 -53.12
C ARG A 8 -26.68 19.62 -52.27
N SER A 9 -25.61 19.30 -51.54
CA SER A 9 -25.60 18.29 -50.48
C SER A 9 -26.38 18.78 -49.26
N PRO A 10 -27.30 17.98 -48.67
CA PRO A 10 -27.94 18.34 -47.41
C PRO A 10 -27.08 17.95 -46.20
N SER A 11 -27.21 18.79 -45.17
CA SER A 11 -26.59 18.74 -43.85
C SER A 11 -26.95 17.48 -43.06
N LEU A 12 -26.01 17.06 -42.21
CA LEU A 12 -25.98 15.79 -41.50
C LEU A 12 -26.48 15.97 -40.06
N GLU A 13 -27.70 16.47 -39.90
CA GLU A 13 -28.44 16.45 -38.64
C GLU A 13 -29.89 16.06 -38.95
N ASP A 14 -30.45 15.20 -38.10
CA ASP A 14 -31.78 14.59 -38.17
C ASP A 14 -32.04 13.48 -39.22
N ARG A 15 -31.85 12.22 -38.79
CA ARG A 15 -32.93 11.21 -38.85
C ARG A 15 -32.61 9.97 -38.00
N ARG A 16 -33.43 9.79 -36.96
CA ARG A 16 -33.69 8.53 -36.26
C ARG A 16 -34.49 7.55 -37.15
N TRP A 17 -34.44 6.27 -36.75
CA TRP A 17 -35.37 5.15 -36.98
C TRP A 17 -35.06 4.15 -38.12
N GLY A 18 -34.61 2.94 -37.71
CA GLY A 18 -34.90 1.56 -38.21
C GLY A 18 -34.73 1.21 -39.70
N PRO A 19 -34.54 -0.08 -40.11
CA PRO A 19 -35.21 -1.25 -39.51
C PRO A 19 -34.38 -2.57 -39.46
N ASP A 20 -35.00 -3.58 -38.84
CA ASP A 20 -34.89 -5.04 -39.10
C ASP A 20 -33.70 -5.57 -39.91
N ARG A 21 -32.84 -6.37 -39.27
CA ARG A 21 -32.34 -7.63 -39.85
C ARG A 21 -32.18 -8.72 -38.78
N ARG A 22 -33.05 -9.70 -38.92
CA ARG A 22 -32.95 -11.06 -38.37
C ARG A 22 -31.60 -11.67 -38.76
N HIS A 23 -30.91 -12.26 -37.80
CA HIS A 23 -30.02 -13.39 -38.08
C HIS A 23 -30.23 -14.44 -36.99
N ASP A 24 -30.84 -15.54 -37.42
CA ASP A 24 -30.91 -16.81 -36.74
C ASP A 24 -29.49 -17.29 -36.39
N ILE A 25 -29.25 -17.60 -35.11
CA ILE A 25 -28.14 -18.43 -34.69
C ILE A 25 -28.72 -19.57 -33.85
N PHE A 26 -28.52 -20.77 -34.38
CA PHE A 26 -28.83 -22.07 -33.79
C PHE A 26 -28.36 -22.18 -32.34
N TYR A 27 -29.27 -22.58 -31.44
CA TYR A 27 -28.93 -23.19 -30.15
C TYR A 27 -28.77 -24.71 -30.35
N PRO A 28 -27.67 -25.33 -29.90
CA PRO A 28 -27.65 -26.76 -29.66
C PRO A 28 -28.32 -27.05 -28.31
N ASN A 29 -29.37 -27.86 -28.36
CA ASN A 29 -29.99 -28.52 -27.21
C ASN A 29 -28.94 -29.35 -26.45
N HIS A 30 -28.71 -29.04 -25.18
CA HIS A 30 -28.40 -30.04 -24.17
C HIS A 30 -29.28 -29.80 -22.95
N SER A 31 -30.32 -30.64 -22.88
CA SER A 31 -31.12 -30.90 -21.70
C SER A 31 -30.24 -31.50 -20.61
N ASP A 32 -30.24 -30.90 -19.41
CA ASP A 32 -30.12 -31.62 -18.15
C ASP A 32 -30.60 -30.74 -16.97
N GLY A 33 -31.78 -31.11 -16.46
CA GLY A 33 -32.32 -31.01 -15.10
C GLY A 33 -32.07 -29.80 -14.18
N PRO A 34 -33.13 -29.22 -13.56
CA PRO A 34 -32.96 -28.33 -12.42
C PRO A 34 -32.72 -29.15 -11.14
N ARG A 35 -31.54 -29.01 -10.53
CA ARG A 35 -31.32 -29.42 -9.14
C ARG A 35 -31.72 -28.28 -8.21
N SER A 36 -32.83 -28.53 -7.50
CA SER A 36 -33.20 -27.92 -6.22
C SER A 36 -31.97 -27.79 -5.30
N ASN A 37 -31.74 -26.59 -4.78
CA ASN A 37 -30.92 -26.34 -3.60
C ASN A 37 -31.71 -25.44 -2.65
N ASP A 38 -32.92 -25.87 -2.31
CA ASP A 38 -33.50 -25.59 -1.01
C ASP A 38 -33.07 -26.74 -0.09
N ASP A 39 -32.15 -26.47 0.84
CA ASP A 39 -32.24 -26.98 2.22
C ASP A 39 -31.04 -26.59 3.10
N VAL A 40 -31.39 -26.12 4.30
CA VAL A 40 -30.60 -26.04 5.55
C VAL A 40 -29.61 -24.87 5.75
N TYR A 41 -30.15 -23.68 6.02
CA TYR A 41 -29.55 -22.77 7.02
C TYR A 41 -29.98 -23.25 8.41
N ARG A 42 -29.17 -24.10 9.05
CA ARG A 42 -29.30 -24.41 10.49
C ARG A 42 -28.32 -23.52 11.25
N GLY A 43 -28.88 -22.55 11.98
CA GLY A 43 -28.15 -21.70 12.90
C GLY A 43 -27.41 -22.53 13.95
N GLY A 44 -26.09 -22.32 14.03
CA GLY A 44 -25.25 -22.86 15.08
C GLY A 44 -25.14 -21.84 16.22
N ASP A 45 -25.88 -22.10 17.29
CA ASP A 45 -25.67 -21.49 18.60
C ASP A 45 -24.27 -21.83 19.11
N TYR A 46 -23.38 -20.85 19.19
CA TYR A 46 -22.14 -20.93 19.96
C TYR A 46 -22.41 -20.38 21.36
N ARG A 47 -22.99 -21.22 22.22
CA ARG A 47 -22.84 -21.14 23.68
C ARG A 47 -22.33 -22.49 24.17
N ASP A 48 -21.56 -22.44 25.26
CA ASP A 48 -20.99 -23.56 26.02
C ASP A 48 -19.61 -24.10 25.60
N PHE A 49 -18.58 -23.32 25.94
CA PHE A 49 -17.30 -23.87 26.38
C PHE A 49 -17.02 -23.43 27.83
N ARG A 50 -17.67 -24.08 28.79
CA ARG A 50 -17.18 -24.21 30.18
C ARG A 50 -17.65 -25.54 30.76
N ARG A 51 -16.71 -26.47 30.90
CA ARG A 51 -16.58 -27.53 31.93
C ARG A 51 -15.95 -28.77 31.29
N PHE A 52 -14.69 -29.02 31.63
CA PHE A 52 -14.20 -30.38 31.78
C PHE A 52 -13.50 -30.41 33.14
N ASP A 53 -14.26 -30.88 34.13
CA ASP A 53 -13.73 -31.53 35.31
C ASP A 53 -13.65 -33.03 35.04
N ASP A 54 -12.81 -33.64 35.85
CA ASP A 54 -12.34 -35.02 35.92
C ASP A 54 -13.38 -36.16 35.87
N ASP A 55 -12.80 -37.36 35.73
CA ASP A 55 -13.36 -38.70 35.94
C ASP A 55 -14.14 -39.32 34.77
N LEU A 56 -13.52 -40.33 34.14
CA LEU A 56 -13.88 -41.73 34.40
C LEU A 56 -12.91 -42.72 33.71
N ARG A 57 -12.56 -43.74 34.50
CA ARG A 57 -11.71 -44.89 34.20
C ARG A 57 -12.38 -45.90 33.23
N SER A 58 -11.52 -46.48 32.37
CA SER A 58 -11.49 -47.89 31.90
C SER A 58 -12.53 -48.37 30.85
N PRO A 59 -12.31 -49.52 30.15
CA PRO A 59 -11.15 -50.43 30.11
C PRO A 59 -10.63 -50.80 28.70
N ILE A 60 -9.45 -51.41 28.73
CA ILE A 60 -8.74 -52.16 27.68
C ILE A 60 -9.58 -53.33 27.12
N PRO A 61 -9.53 -53.60 25.80
CA PRO A 61 -9.80 -54.93 25.27
C PRO A 61 -8.49 -55.63 24.85
N THR A 62 -8.18 -56.70 25.56
CA THR A 62 -7.23 -57.75 25.19
C THR A 62 -7.75 -58.58 24.03
N GLY A 63 -6.89 -58.89 23.04
CA GLY A 63 -7.14 -59.96 22.06
C GLY A 63 -5.94 -60.21 21.14
N PRO A 64 -5.68 -61.46 20.70
CA PRO A 64 -4.32 -62.02 20.73
C PRO A 64 -3.79 -62.54 19.37
N ARG A 65 -2.56 -63.08 19.41
CA ARG A 65 -1.83 -63.92 18.44
C ARG A 65 -1.10 -63.16 17.32
N SER A 66 0.06 -63.59 16.81
CA SER A 66 1.09 -64.59 17.14
C SER A 66 2.08 -64.58 15.95
N LEU A 67 3.30 -65.11 16.16
CA LEU A 67 4.34 -65.44 15.17
C LEU A 67 5.18 -64.24 14.67
N GLN A 68 6.52 -64.22 14.67
CA GLN A 68 7.59 -65.12 15.11
C GLN A 68 8.92 -64.28 15.16
N PRO A 69 10.01 -64.80 15.74
CA PRO A 69 11.21 -64.02 16.11
C PRO A 69 12.48 -64.33 15.27
N LEU A 70 13.51 -63.49 15.50
CA LEU A 70 14.99 -63.67 15.33
C LEU A 70 15.66 -63.08 14.06
N PRO A 71 16.98 -62.75 14.10
CA PRO A 71 17.88 -62.54 15.25
C PRO A 71 18.75 -61.26 15.20
N ARG A 72 19.29 -60.96 16.39
CA ARG A 72 20.44 -60.10 16.71
C ARG A 72 21.72 -60.47 15.95
N THR A 73 22.49 -59.44 15.59
CA THR A 73 23.96 -59.42 15.63
C THR A 73 24.38 -58.09 16.27
N MET A 74 24.80 -58.09 17.54
CA MET A 74 26.18 -57.94 17.99
C MET A 74 26.96 -56.84 17.24
N SER A 75 27.02 -55.63 17.84
CA SER A 75 28.19 -54.78 17.69
C SER A 75 28.53 -54.13 19.03
N ARG A 76 29.47 -54.78 19.72
CA ARG A 76 30.35 -54.20 20.73
C ARG A 76 31.41 -53.45 19.92
N ASP A 77 31.56 -52.14 20.10
CA ASP A 77 32.92 -51.63 20.24
C ASP A 77 33.03 -50.36 21.06
N ARG A 78 34.15 -50.35 21.79
CA ARG A 78 34.54 -49.48 22.87
C ARG A 78 35.06 -48.16 22.33
N SER A 79 34.43 -47.05 22.70
CA SER A 79 35.06 -45.74 22.67
C SER A 79 35.24 -45.23 24.09
N LYS A 80 36.50 -45.19 24.52
CA LYS A 80 36.97 -44.71 25.82
C LYS A 80 36.73 -43.20 25.91
N ARG A 81 35.82 -42.78 26.78
CA ARG A 81 35.63 -41.38 27.18
C ARG A 81 36.50 -41.09 28.41
N PRO A 82 37.27 -39.98 28.46
CA PRO A 82 38.05 -39.61 29.63
C PRO A 82 37.13 -39.20 30.81
N PRO A 83 37.57 -39.38 32.07
CA PRO A 83 36.76 -39.09 33.25
C PRO A 83 36.55 -37.58 33.42
N SER A 84 35.28 -37.17 33.46
CA SER A 84 34.88 -35.82 33.82
C SER A 84 35.10 -35.55 35.32
N PRO A 85 35.49 -34.32 35.70
CA PRO A 85 35.69 -33.93 37.10
C PRO A 85 34.39 -33.99 37.92
N PRO A 86 34.48 -34.16 39.25
CA PRO A 86 33.33 -34.34 40.13
C PRO A 86 32.38 -33.13 40.09
N PRO A 87 31.07 -33.34 40.21
CA PRO A 87 30.08 -32.27 40.10
C PRO A 87 30.23 -31.35 41.32
N THR A 88 30.63 -30.11 41.07
CA THR A 88 30.49 -29.02 42.02
C THR A 88 29.01 -28.91 42.37
N THR A 89 28.68 -29.11 43.64
CA THR A 89 27.38 -28.81 44.23
C THR A 89 27.09 -27.32 44.05
N MET A 90 26.62 -26.95 42.87
CA MET A 90 25.87 -25.71 42.68
C MET A 90 24.60 -25.89 43.49
N HIS A 91 24.43 -25.09 44.54
CA HIS A 91 23.13 -24.90 45.17
C HIS A 91 22.13 -24.59 44.07
N GLN A 92 21.32 -25.59 43.69
CA GLN A 92 20.12 -25.39 42.92
C GLN A 92 19.28 -24.46 43.78
N ALA A 93 19.30 -23.16 43.45
CA ALA A 93 18.33 -22.22 43.95
C ALA A 93 16.97 -22.84 43.61
N GLY A 94 16.30 -23.38 44.63
CA GLY A 94 14.99 -23.99 44.47
C GLY A 94 14.09 -23.01 43.71
N PRO A 95 13.21 -23.50 42.82
CA PRO A 95 12.35 -22.65 42.02
C PRO A 95 11.71 -21.62 42.95
N ALA A 96 12.00 -20.34 42.71
CA ALA A 96 11.49 -19.24 43.50
C ALA A 96 9.98 -19.45 43.62
N ARG A 97 9.51 -19.69 44.85
CA ARG A 97 8.09 -19.95 45.12
C ARG A 97 7.29 -18.82 44.47
N SER A 98 6.53 -19.14 43.43
CA SER A 98 5.73 -18.13 42.73
C SER A 98 4.77 -17.51 43.73
N ASN A 99 4.71 -16.18 43.76
CA ASN A 99 3.83 -15.47 44.66
C ASN A 99 2.39 -15.65 44.11
N PRO A 100 1.49 -16.37 44.80
CA PRO A 100 0.16 -16.66 44.27
C PRO A 100 -0.66 -15.41 43.94
N ALA A 101 -0.40 -14.29 44.63
CA ALA A 101 -1.01 -13.00 44.32
C ALA A 101 -0.58 -12.44 42.95
N ARG A 102 0.71 -12.64 42.60
CA ARG A 102 1.26 -12.24 41.30
C ARG A 102 0.69 -13.09 40.17
N ASP A 103 0.56 -14.40 40.40
CA ASP A 103 0.01 -15.32 39.41
C ASP A 103 -1.48 -15.01 39.16
N SER A 104 -2.23 -14.62 40.20
CA SER A 104 -3.61 -14.13 40.05
C SER A 104 -3.67 -12.83 39.23
N ALA A 105 -2.84 -11.84 39.55
CA ALA A 105 -2.83 -10.56 38.81
C ALA A 105 -2.44 -10.75 37.33
N LEU A 106 -1.47 -11.62 37.04
CA LEU A 106 -1.11 -11.98 35.66
C LEU A 106 -2.26 -12.69 34.94
N LYS A 107 -3.01 -13.56 35.62
CA LYS A 107 -4.18 -14.22 35.07
C LYS A 107 -5.28 -13.20 34.74
N ASP A 108 -5.55 -12.26 35.64
CA ASP A 108 -6.53 -11.19 35.40
C ASP A 108 -6.12 -10.30 34.22
N LEU A 109 -4.83 -9.95 34.13
CA LEU A 109 -4.27 -9.19 33.02
C LEU A 109 -4.41 -9.94 31.68
N SER A 110 -4.17 -11.26 31.70
CA SER A 110 -4.36 -12.10 30.51
C SER A 110 -5.84 -12.15 30.08
N GLY A 111 -6.78 -12.17 31.03
CA GLY A 111 -8.22 -12.09 30.75
C GLY A 111 -8.60 -10.77 30.08
N LEU A 112 -8.10 -9.65 30.58
CA LEU A 112 -8.32 -8.32 29.99
C LEU A 112 -7.75 -8.21 28.56
N LEU A 113 -6.59 -8.83 28.30
CA LEU A 113 -6.01 -8.89 26.97
C LEU A 113 -6.89 -9.70 26.00
N CYS A 114 -7.39 -10.86 26.44
CA CYS A 114 -8.33 -11.67 25.66
C CYS A 114 -9.62 -10.89 25.34
N ASP A 115 -10.18 -10.19 26.32
CA ASP A 115 -11.38 -9.35 26.14
C ASP A 115 -11.13 -8.22 25.13
N LYS A 116 -9.98 -7.55 25.21
CA LYS A 116 -9.56 -6.52 24.24
C LYS A 116 -9.46 -7.10 22.83
N MET A 117 -8.82 -8.25 22.67
CA MET A 117 -8.69 -8.93 21.39
C MET A 117 -10.05 -9.34 20.82
N TRP A 118 -10.94 -9.88 21.66
CA TRP A 118 -12.29 -10.25 21.25
C TRP A 118 -13.10 -9.04 20.77
N CYS A 119 -13.09 -7.92 21.52
CA CYS A 119 -13.77 -6.69 21.10
C CYS A 119 -13.24 -6.18 19.75
N ARG A 120 -11.92 -6.25 19.53
CA ARG A 120 -11.31 -5.87 18.25
C ARG A 120 -11.79 -6.75 17.09
N VAL A 121 -11.88 -8.07 17.29
CA VAL A 121 -12.39 -9.00 16.27
C VAL A 121 -13.85 -8.68 15.95
N GLN A 122 -14.68 -8.39 16.95
CA GLN A 122 -16.08 -8.02 16.74
C GLN A 122 -16.22 -6.67 16.01
N CYS A 123 -15.42 -5.66 16.35
CA CYS A 123 -15.37 -4.40 15.59
C CYS A 123 -15.09 -4.62 14.10
N GLU A 124 -14.09 -5.44 13.77
CA GLU A 124 -13.73 -5.73 12.38
C GLU A 124 -14.81 -6.56 11.67
N HIS A 125 -15.48 -7.47 12.38
CA HIS A 125 -16.62 -8.22 11.84
C HIS A 125 -17.78 -7.28 11.45
N GLU A 126 -18.20 -6.39 12.36
CA GLU A 126 -19.27 -5.41 12.08
C GLU A 126 -18.89 -4.44 10.97
N LYS A 127 -17.62 -4.03 10.88
CA LYS A 127 -17.10 -3.20 9.78
C LYS A 127 -17.17 -3.90 8.42
N LYS A 128 -16.88 -5.20 8.37
CA LYS A 128 -17.04 -6.00 7.13
C LYS A 128 -18.51 -6.14 6.75
N ARG A 129 -19.38 -6.37 7.73
CA ARG A 129 -20.83 -6.45 7.52
C ARG A 129 -21.42 -5.13 7.01
N GLU A 130 -21.03 -4.01 7.62
CA GLU A 130 -21.39 -2.66 7.20
C GLU A 130 -21.00 -2.42 5.73
N LYS A 131 -19.75 -2.72 5.35
CA LYS A 131 -19.28 -2.60 3.96
C LYS A 131 -20.13 -3.41 2.97
N LYS A 132 -20.49 -4.65 3.34
CA LYS A 132 -21.33 -5.50 2.49
C LYS A 132 -22.72 -4.88 2.31
N LEU A 133 -23.35 -4.45 3.40
CA LEU A 133 -24.68 -3.81 3.35
C LEU A 133 -24.67 -2.49 2.58
N THR A 134 -23.60 -1.70 2.69
CA THR A 134 -23.42 -0.47 1.89
C THR A 134 -23.32 -0.81 0.40
N ALA A 135 -22.53 -1.80 0.03
CA ALA A 135 -22.43 -2.24 -1.36
C ALA A 135 -23.77 -2.78 -1.90
N ASP A 136 -24.53 -3.52 -1.08
CA ASP A 136 -25.87 -3.99 -1.43
C ASP A 136 -26.85 -2.82 -1.58
N ARG A 137 -26.74 -1.78 -0.75
CA ARG A 137 -27.55 -0.55 -0.83
C ARG A 137 -27.25 0.23 -2.11
N GLU A 138 -25.98 0.34 -2.49
CA GLU A 138 -25.54 1.01 -3.72
C GLU A 138 -26.03 0.29 -4.98
N ARG A 139 -26.26 -1.02 -4.91
CA ARG A 139 -26.85 -1.80 -6.01
C ARG A 139 -28.36 -1.60 -6.15
N CYS A 140 -29.03 -1.02 -5.16
CA CYS A 140 -30.46 -0.74 -5.25
C CYS A 140 -30.70 0.51 -6.12
N PRO A 141 -31.46 0.39 -7.23
CA PRO A 141 -31.74 1.53 -8.09
C PRO A 141 -32.61 2.56 -7.37
N LEU A 142 -32.06 3.76 -7.18
CA LEU A 142 -32.70 4.89 -6.48
C LEU A 142 -34.07 5.30 -7.05
N ASN A 143 -34.32 4.99 -8.33
CA ASN A 143 -35.52 5.43 -9.03
C ASN A 143 -36.63 4.36 -9.11
N ASN A 144 -36.43 3.16 -8.54
CA ASN A 144 -37.46 2.14 -8.55
C ASN A 144 -38.24 2.14 -7.20
N PRO A 145 -39.54 2.52 -7.20
CA PRO A 145 -40.36 2.57 -5.99
C PRO A 145 -40.50 1.19 -5.32
N GLU A 146 -40.39 0.09 -6.07
CA GLU A 146 -40.45 -1.26 -5.51
C GLU A 146 -39.19 -1.60 -4.69
N THR A 147 -38.04 -1.01 -5.01
CA THR A 147 -36.79 -1.22 -4.26
C THR A 147 -36.53 -0.19 -3.17
N ALA A 148 -37.33 0.88 -3.10
CA ALA A 148 -37.17 1.95 -2.11
C ALA A 148 -37.27 1.41 -0.67
N HIS A 149 -38.22 0.52 -0.40
CA HIS A 149 -38.38 -0.11 0.92
C HIS A 149 -37.15 -0.94 1.32
N TYR A 150 -36.56 -1.66 0.37
CA TYR A 150 -35.36 -2.47 0.62
C TYR A 150 -34.13 -1.60 0.90
N ALA A 151 -33.97 -0.48 0.18
CA ALA A 151 -32.90 0.49 0.45
C ALA A 151 -33.02 1.13 1.86
N GLU A 152 -34.24 1.34 2.35
CA GLU A 152 -34.51 1.81 3.71
C GLU A 152 -34.12 0.75 4.76
N ILE A 153 -34.52 -0.51 4.55
CA ILE A 153 -34.13 -1.64 5.42
C ILE A 153 -32.60 -1.77 5.48
N LEU A 154 -31.92 -1.72 4.34
CA LEU A 154 -30.45 -1.77 4.31
C LEU A 154 -29.82 -0.58 5.03
N SER A 155 -30.40 0.62 4.92
CA SER A 155 -29.93 1.80 5.66
C SER A 155 -30.05 1.61 7.18
N GLN A 156 -31.18 1.08 7.65
CA GLN A 156 -31.38 0.75 9.07
C GLN A 156 -30.39 -0.32 9.54
N GLN A 157 -30.13 -1.35 8.74
CA GLN A 157 -29.14 -2.39 9.07
C GLN A 157 -27.71 -1.85 9.10
N ILE A 158 -27.34 -0.94 8.20
CA ILE A 158 -26.05 -0.23 8.23
C ILE A 158 -25.92 0.56 9.54
N GLU A 159 -26.97 1.29 9.93
CA GLU A 159 -26.98 2.05 11.19
C GLU A 159 -26.83 1.13 12.41
N GLN A 160 -27.49 -0.03 12.42
CA GLN A 160 -27.33 -1.04 13.47
C GLN A 160 -25.89 -1.58 13.54
N CYS A 161 -25.25 -1.85 12.40
CA CYS A 161 -23.85 -2.28 12.35
C CYS A 161 -22.92 -1.19 12.91
N GLN A 162 -23.17 0.08 12.58
CA GLN A 162 -22.41 1.22 13.11
C GLN A 162 -22.58 1.36 14.63
N LYS A 163 -23.81 1.22 15.15
CA LYS A 163 -24.09 1.22 16.59
C LYS A 163 -23.36 0.08 17.30
N ALA A 164 -23.42 -1.15 16.77
CA ALA A 164 -22.72 -2.29 17.32
C ALA A 164 -21.19 -2.09 17.30
N ARG A 165 -20.64 -1.60 16.19
CA ARG A 165 -19.21 -1.29 16.06
C ARG A 165 -18.74 -0.26 17.09
N ASN A 166 -19.52 0.80 17.31
CA ASN A 166 -19.22 1.83 18.31
C ASN A 166 -19.25 1.26 19.74
N LEU A 167 -20.23 0.39 20.04
CA LEU A 167 -20.33 -0.29 21.33
C LEU A 167 -19.12 -1.20 21.60
N TYR A 168 -18.65 -1.95 20.58
CA TYR A 168 -17.43 -2.76 20.73
C TYR A 168 -16.17 -1.91 20.85
N ALA A 169 -16.10 -0.76 20.17
CA ALA A 169 -14.98 0.18 20.30
C ALA A 169 -14.91 0.79 21.70
N GLU A 170 -16.06 1.16 22.27
CA GLU A 170 -16.15 1.65 23.65
C GLU A 170 -15.72 0.58 24.66
N ARG A 171 -16.20 -0.66 24.52
CA ARG A 171 -15.77 -1.79 25.35
C ARG A 171 -14.28 -2.08 25.22
N MET A 172 -13.71 -1.96 24.02
CA MET A 172 -12.29 -2.12 23.79
C MET A 172 -11.48 -1.07 24.55
N ASN A 173 -11.90 0.20 24.51
CA ASN A 173 -11.25 1.28 25.27
C ASN A 173 -11.34 1.01 26.78
N GLN A 174 -12.52 0.61 27.29
CA GLN A 174 -12.68 0.25 28.70
C GLN A 174 -11.80 -0.95 29.12
N ALA A 175 -11.63 -1.95 28.26
CA ALA A 175 -10.73 -3.09 28.50
C ALA A 175 -9.26 -2.66 28.49
N GLU A 176 -8.89 -1.73 27.61
CA GLU A 176 -7.56 -1.14 27.54
C GLU A 176 -7.22 -0.31 28.78
N ASP A 177 -8.13 0.55 29.23
CA ASP A 177 -7.95 1.33 30.46
C ASP A 177 -7.76 0.41 31.68
N LYS A 178 -8.56 -0.66 31.78
CA LYS A 178 -8.40 -1.68 32.83
C LYS A 178 -7.08 -2.43 32.72
N PHE A 179 -6.65 -2.77 31.50
CA PHE A 179 -5.38 -3.44 31.26
C PHE A 179 -4.19 -2.56 31.65
N ILE A 180 -4.22 -1.27 31.29
CA ILE A 180 -3.20 -0.29 31.68
C ILE A 180 -3.17 -0.14 33.21
N ALA A 181 -4.33 0.00 33.85
CA ALA A 181 -4.42 0.06 35.32
C ALA A 181 -3.88 -1.22 35.98
N GLY A 182 -4.18 -2.40 35.41
CA GLY A 182 -3.66 -3.69 35.89
C GLY A 182 -2.14 -3.79 35.74
N ILE A 183 -1.56 -3.32 34.63
CA ILE A 183 -0.10 -3.22 34.47
C ILE A 183 0.50 -2.29 35.51
N ALA A 184 -0.10 -1.11 35.73
CA ALA A 184 0.39 -0.15 36.71
C ALA A 184 0.44 -0.76 38.13
N GLN A 185 -0.64 -1.45 38.55
CA GLN A 185 -0.69 -2.16 39.82
C GLN A 185 0.34 -3.29 39.90
N LEU A 186 0.53 -4.05 38.81
CA LEU A 186 1.54 -5.10 38.74
C LEU A 186 2.94 -4.52 38.89
N VAL A 187 3.27 -3.41 38.21
CA VAL A 187 4.57 -2.74 38.29
C VAL A 187 4.81 -2.18 39.69
N GLU A 188 3.81 -1.55 40.30
CA GLU A 188 3.88 -1.03 41.68
C GLU A 188 4.17 -2.14 42.69
N GLY A 189 3.60 -3.33 42.49
CA GLY A 189 3.88 -4.52 43.31
C GLY A 189 5.28 -5.11 43.14
N TYR A 190 5.96 -4.89 42.01
CA TYR A 190 7.32 -5.42 41.76
C TYR A 190 8.43 -4.50 42.27
N ALA A 191 8.16 -3.21 42.37
CA ALA A 191 9.15 -2.25 42.81
C ALA A 191 8.55 -1.23 43.79
N PRO A 192 8.09 -1.69 44.98
CA PRO A 192 7.66 -0.80 46.05
C PRO A 192 8.86 0.04 46.51
N GLY A 193 9.07 1.19 45.88
CA GLY A 193 10.18 2.11 46.17
C GLY A 193 10.95 2.66 44.96
N MET A 194 10.75 2.15 43.73
CA MET A 194 11.45 2.70 42.54
C MET A 194 10.70 3.86 41.85
N LEU A 195 9.42 4.04 42.16
CA LEU A 195 8.66 5.22 41.75
C LEU A 195 8.50 6.14 42.96
N PRO A 196 8.75 7.45 42.82
CA PRO A 196 8.58 8.39 43.93
C PRO A 196 7.15 8.28 44.45
N PRO A 197 6.97 8.12 45.78
CA PRO A 197 5.65 7.87 46.37
C PRO A 197 4.71 9.02 46.02
N SER A 198 3.70 8.75 45.18
CA SER A 198 2.67 9.71 44.78
C SER A 198 1.62 9.93 45.89
N GLY A 199 1.92 9.52 47.12
CA GLY A 199 1.04 9.74 48.27
C GLY A 199 1.84 9.88 49.56
N VAL A 200 1.28 10.69 50.48
CA VAL A 200 1.72 11.00 51.85
C VAL A 200 2.65 12.24 51.89
N ALA A 201 2.36 13.36 52.57
CA ALA A 201 1.38 13.69 53.60
C ALA A 201 1.06 15.20 53.55
N ARG A 202 -0.12 15.55 54.08
CA ARG A 202 -0.48 16.89 54.55
C ARG A 202 0.51 17.33 55.64
N SER A 203 1.67 17.84 55.23
CA SER A 203 2.52 18.68 56.06
C SER A 203 1.97 20.09 55.95
N SER A 204 1.74 20.74 57.09
CA SER A 204 1.38 22.15 57.24
C SER A 204 2.52 23.07 56.77
N VAL A 205 2.91 22.93 55.51
CA VAL A 205 3.78 23.88 54.83
C VAL A 205 2.94 25.11 54.59
N ARG A 206 3.28 26.14 55.36
CA ARG A 206 2.73 27.49 55.41
C ARG A 206 2.07 27.88 54.08
N ASP A 207 0.79 28.25 54.15
CA ASP A 207 -0.03 28.64 52.99
C ASP A 207 0.67 29.69 52.10
N GLU A 208 1.56 30.51 52.66
CA GLU A 208 2.39 31.50 51.94
C GLU A 208 3.32 30.90 50.87
N GLU A 209 3.88 29.70 51.10
CA GLU A 209 4.76 29.05 50.12
C GLU A 209 3.96 28.32 49.03
N VAL A 210 2.76 27.86 49.37
CA VAL A 210 1.82 27.27 48.41
C VAL A 210 1.23 28.36 47.53
N ASP A 211 0.89 29.52 48.09
CA ASP A 211 0.42 30.69 47.35
C ASP A 211 1.52 31.25 46.44
N ALA A 212 2.77 31.34 46.90
CA ALA A 212 3.89 31.72 46.04
C ALA A 212 4.14 30.71 44.91
N LYS A 213 3.98 29.42 45.17
CA LYS A 213 4.07 28.36 44.14
C LYS A 213 2.88 28.39 43.18
N LEU A 214 1.68 28.68 43.66
CA LEU A 214 0.48 28.88 42.84
C LEU A 214 0.61 30.10 41.95
N ASP A 215 1.11 31.23 42.47
CA ASP A 215 1.35 32.44 41.68
C ASP A 215 2.46 32.24 40.64
N ASN A 216 3.53 31.53 41.00
CA ASN A 216 4.57 31.16 40.03
C ASN A 216 4.04 30.20 38.97
N LEU A 217 3.19 29.24 39.33
CA LEU A 217 2.52 28.35 38.39
C LEU A 217 1.56 29.14 37.48
N ARG A 218 0.82 30.10 38.04
CA ARG A 218 -0.11 30.97 37.29
C ARG A 218 0.65 31.83 36.28
N LYS A 219 1.77 32.44 36.69
CA LYS A 219 2.67 33.19 35.80
C LYS A 219 3.29 32.29 34.73
N ALA A 220 3.73 31.09 35.09
CA ALA A 220 4.30 30.12 34.15
C ALA A 220 3.27 29.65 33.11
N VAL A 221 2.03 29.40 33.53
CA VAL A 221 0.92 29.06 32.64
C VAL A 221 0.57 30.26 31.75
N GLU A 222 0.54 31.47 32.28
CA GLU A 222 0.27 32.68 31.49
C GLU A 222 1.36 32.93 30.43
N THR A 223 2.64 32.75 30.78
CA THR A 223 3.75 32.83 29.83
C THR A 223 3.67 31.72 28.78
N SER A 224 3.32 30.50 29.17
CA SER A 224 3.13 29.37 28.23
C SER A 224 1.98 29.61 27.27
N VAL A 225 0.87 30.19 27.75
CA VAL A 225 -0.29 30.53 26.90
C VAL A 225 0.05 31.68 25.94
N LYS A 226 0.80 32.69 26.38
CA LYS A 226 1.30 33.78 25.50
C LYS A 226 2.22 33.23 24.42
N GLN A 227 3.16 32.34 24.79
CA GLN A 227 4.05 31.68 23.85
C GLN A 227 3.27 30.83 22.84
N ARG A 228 2.33 29.99 23.27
CA ARG A 228 1.48 29.19 22.36
C ARG A 228 0.61 30.04 21.44
N LYS A 229 0.17 31.23 21.87
CA LYS A 229 -0.56 32.16 20.99
C LYS A 229 0.36 32.72 19.91
N GLN A 230 1.61 33.03 20.24
CA GLN A 230 2.59 33.50 19.28
C GLN A 230 2.98 32.39 18.29
N GLU A 231 3.27 31.18 18.78
CA GLU A 231 3.54 30.00 17.93
C GLU A 231 2.36 29.70 17.00
N ASN A 232 1.12 29.76 17.48
CA ASN A 232 -0.06 29.59 16.61
C ASN A 232 -0.20 30.70 15.56
N GLN A 233 0.19 31.94 15.86
CA GLN A 233 0.22 33.00 14.85
C GLN A 233 1.30 32.76 13.79
N GLU A 234 2.46 32.27 14.19
CA GLU A 234 3.54 31.89 13.27
C GLU A 234 3.15 30.69 12.41
N ILE A 235 2.54 29.65 12.99
CA ILE A 235 1.98 28.51 12.25
C ILE A 235 0.91 28.99 11.26
N LYS A 236 0.05 29.94 11.66
CA LYS A 236 -0.98 30.49 10.75
C LYS A 236 -0.37 31.29 9.60
N LYS A 237 0.71 32.05 9.86
CA LYS A 237 1.47 32.74 8.80
C LYS A 237 2.17 31.73 7.89
N ALA A 238 2.84 30.72 8.44
CA ALA A 238 3.47 29.66 7.68
C ALA A 238 2.45 28.92 6.80
N ALA A 239 1.30 28.52 7.34
CA ALA A 239 0.23 27.86 6.60
C ALA A 239 -0.33 28.73 5.46
N ALA A 240 -0.45 30.05 5.66
CA ALA A 240 -0.84 30.98 4.60
C ALA A 240 0.22 31.06 3.49
N SER A 241 1.51 31.10 3.84
CA SER A 241 2.62 31.04 2.88
C SER A 241 2.67 29.70 2.13
N THR A 242 2.44 28.57 2.82
CA THR A 242 2.37 27.25 2.18
C THR A 242 1.16 27.16 1.24
N SER A 243 0.00 27.70 1.62
CA SER A 243 -1.18 27.76 0.75
C SER A 243 -0.94 28.57 -0.52
N ALA A 244 -0.19 29.68 -0.45
CA ALA A 244 0.17 30.47 -1.63
C ALA A 244 1.12 29.69 -2.57
N ASN A 245 2.05 28.91 -2.02
CA ASN A 245 2.96 28.05 -2.80
C ASN A 245 2.25 26.81 -3.39
N LEU A 246 1.19 26.31 -2.75
CA LEU A 246 0.35 25.24 -3.31
C LEU A 246 -0.43 25.72 -4.54
N SER A 247 -0.85 26.99 -4.59
CA SER A 247 -1.50 27.58 -5.76
C SER A 247 -0.58 27.68 -6.99
N THR A 248 0.72 27.91 -6.81
CA THR A 248 1.69 27.87 -7.92
C THR A 248 2.03 26.44 -8.35
N THR A 249 1.99 25.48 -7.43
CA THR A 249 2.17 24.05 -7.72
C THR A 249 1.00 23.47 -8.54
N SER A 250 -0.23 23.99 -8.35
CA SER A 250 -1.40 23.62 -9.16
C SER A 250 -1.21 23.90 -10.65
N ALA A 251 -0.50 24.97 -11.03
CA ALA A 251 -0.20 25.26 -12.43
C ALA A 251 0.82 24.26 -13.02
N GLY A 252 1.78 23.82 -12.20
CA GLY A 252 2.71 22.74 -12.55
C GLY A 252 2.01 21.40 -12.74
N GLN A 253 0.98 21.11 -11.93
CA GLN A 253 0.18 19.88 -12.05
C GLN A 253 -0.60 19.84 -13.38
N VAL A 254 -1.19 20.95 -13.82
CA VAL A 254 -1.87 21.03 -15.13
C VAL A 254 -0.89 20.79 -16.29
N LYS A 255 0.34 21.31 -16.19
CA LYS A 255 1.39 21.07 -17.18
C LYS A 255 1.80 19.59 -17.24
N LEU A 256 2.02 18.97 -16.09
CA LEU A 256 2.35 17.54 -16.00
C LEU A 256 1.21 16.64 -16.50
N GLN A 257 -0.04 17.01 -16.21
CA GLN A 257 -1.22 16.29 -16.72
C GLN A 257 -1.25 16.33 -18.25
N LYS A 258 -1.02 17.51 -18.83
CA LYS A 258 -0.96 17.68 -20.29
C LYS A 258 0.18 16.87 -20.92
N GLU A 259 1.38 16.90 -20.34
CA GLU A 259 2.52 16.09 -20.81
C GLU A 259 2.22 14.59 -20.71
N THR A 260 1.53 14.16 -19.65
CA THR A 260 1.12 12.76 -19.47
C THR A 260 0.11 12.31 -20.51
N ASP A 261 -0.86 13.17 -20.85
CA ASP A 261 -1.86 12.88 -21.88
C ASP A 261 -1.25 12.86 -23.29
N GLU A 262 -0.29 13.74 -23.57
CA GLU A 262 0.49 13.72 -24.81
C GLU A 262 1.32 12.42 -24.94
N LEU A 263 1.98 11.99 -23.86
CA LEU A 263 2.72 10.73 -23.83
C LEU A 263 1.82 9.51 -24.01
N LYS A 264 0.64 9.48 -23.39
CA LYS A 264 -0.35 8.41 -23.60
C LYS A 264 -0.79 8.32 -25.06
N LYS A 265 -1.05 9.47 -25.69
CA LYS A 265 -1.43 9.55 -27.11
C LYS A 265 -0.31 9.06 -28.01
N SER A 266 0.94 9.43 -27.72
CA SER A 266 2.13 8.94 -28.43
C SER A 266 2.28 7.42 -28.30
N LEU A 267 2.19 6.89 -27.08
CA LEU A 267 2.28 5.44 -26.82
C LEU A 267 1.19 4.65 -27.56
N GLN A 268 -0.04 5.17 -27.62
CA GLN A 268 -1.13 4.54 -28.35
C GLN A 268 -0.87 4.54 -29.86
N SER A 269 -0.32 5.62 -30.42
CA SER A 269 0.04 5.68 -31.84
C SER A 269 1.17 4.71 -32.20
N GLU A 270 2.15 4.54 -31.30
CA GLU A 270 3.24 3.58 -31.50
C GLU A 270 2.76 2.13 -31.38
N LYS A 271 1.81 1.86 -30.49
CA LYS A 271 1.16 0.54 -30.41
C LYS A 271 0.44 0.20 -31.72
N GLN A 272 -0.35 1.13 -32.27
CA GLN A 272 -1.01 0.93 -33.57
C GLN A 272 -0.01 0.73 -34.72
N ARG A 273 1.15 1.39 -34.66
CA ARG A 273 2.23 1.19 -35.63
C ARG A 273 2.81 -0.21 -35.51
N ASN A 274 3.06 -0.69 -34.30
CA ASN A 274 3.57 -2.03 -34.05
C ASN A 274 2.58 -3.11 -34.51
N ASP A 275 1.28 -2.96 -34.21
CA ASP A 275 0.25 -3.89 -34.68
C ASP A 275 0.23 -3.99 -36.23
N ARG A 276 0.44 -2.87 -36.93
CA ARG A 276 0.54 -2.84 -38.40
C ARG A 276 1.82 -3.51 -38.91
N LEU A 277 2.94 -3.36 -38.21
CA LEU A 277 4.21 -3.99 -38.56
C LEU A 277 4.16 -5.51 -38.32
N GLU A 278 3.58 -5.94 -37.21
CA GLU A 278 3.36 -7.34 -36.90
C GLU A 278 2.47 -8.02 -37.96
N LYS A 279 1.38 -7.35 -38.38
CA LYS A 279 0.56 -7.83 -39.49
C LYS A 279 1.34 -7.95 -40.80
N LYS A 280 2.21 -6.99 -41.11
CA LYS A 280 3.08 -7.07 -42.31
C LYS A 280 4.09 -8.21 -42.21
N LEU A 281 4.64 -8.48 -41.03
CA LEU A 281 5.54 -9.61 -40.81
C LEU A 281 4.82 -10.93 -41.04
N GLN A 282 3.60 -11.09 -40.52
CA GLN A 282 2.76 -12.26 -40.76
C GLN A 282 2.44 -12.44 -42.26
N ASP A 283 2.10 -11.36 -42.98
CA ASP A 283 1.87 -11.41 -44.42
C ASP A 283 3.13 -11.85 -45.20
N MET A 284 4.32 -11.39 -44.79
CA MET A 284 5.59 -11.81 -45.40
C MET A 284 5.92 -13.27 -45.08
N GLU A 285 5.71 -13.71 -43.85
CA GLU A 285 5.91 -15.10 -43.43
C GLU A 285 4.98 -16.05 -44.20
N GLN A 286 3.70 -15.66 -44.38
CA GLN A 286 2.76 -16.42 -45.20
C GLN A 286 3.20 -16.47 -46.67
N ARG A 287 3.73 -15.37 -47.23
CA ARG A 287 4.30 -15.37 -48.58
C ARG A 287 5.52 -16.27 -48.71
N LEU A 288 6.42 -16.27 -47.73
CA LEU A 288 7.59 -17.15 -47.70
C LEU A 288 7.16 -18.63 -47.63
N ASN A 289 6.20 -18.96 -46.77
CA ASN A 289 5.64 -20.31 -46.70
C ASN A 289 4.99 -20.74 -48.02
N ASN A 290 4.26 -19.86 -48.69
CA ASN A 290 3.68 -20.14 -50.00
C ASN A 290 4.75 -20.35 -51.07
N MET A 291 5.84 -19.56 -51.08
CA MET A 291 6.96 -19.76 -52.00
C MET A 291 7.70 -21.06 -51.71
N SER A 292 7.91 -21.42 -50.45
CA SER A 292 8.50 -22.70 -50.06
C SER A 292 7.66 -23.87 -50.56
N GLN A 293 6.35 -23.82 -50.37
CA GLN A 293 5.43 -24.84 -50.89
C GLN A 293 5.43 -24.91 -52.43
N GLN A 294 5.56 -23.78 -53.12
CA GLN A 294 5.72 -23.76 -54.58
C GLN A 294 7.03 -24.41 -55.01
N GLN A 295 8.13 -24.18 -54.26
CA GLN A 295 9.42 -24.79 -54.53
C GLN A 295 9.38 -26.31 -54.31
N ASP A 296 8.72 -26.78 -53.25
CA ASP A 296 8.52 -28.20 -52.98
C ASP A 296 7.69 -28.88 -54.08
N LYS A 297 6.63 -28.22 -54.57
CA LYS A 297 5.84 -28.70 -55.71
C LYS A 297 6.68 -28.79 -56.98
N LEU A 298 7.47 -27.76 -57.30
CA LEU A 298 8.36 -27.78 -58.46
C LEU A 298 9.43 -28.86 -58.35
N ALA A 299 9.98 -29.10 -57.15
CA ALA A 299 10.92 -30.19 -56.91
C ALA A 299 10.25 -31.56 -57.11
N GLN A 300 9.01 -31.73 -56.64
CA GLN A 300 8.22 -32.94 -56.81
C GLN A 300 7.86 -33.19 -58.29
N ASP A 301 7.43 -32.15 -59.02
CA ASP A 301 7.14 -32.22 -60.46
C ASP A 301 8.41 -32.50 -61.28
N THR A 302 9.55 -31.97 -60.86
CA THR A 302 10.86 -32.25 -61.49
C THR A 302 11.29 -33.70 -61.25
N ALA A 303 11.07 -34.23 -60.04
CA ALA A 303 11.33 -35.63 -59.74
C ALA A 303 10.43 -36.57 -60.54
N ALA A 304 9.15 -36.22 -60.73
CA ALA A 304 8.20 -36.98 -61.55
C ALA A 304 8.55 -36.95 -63.06
N ASN A 305 9.13 -35.85 -63.57
CA ASN A 305 9.44 -35.66 -64.99
C ASN A 305 10.88 -36.03 -65.41
N ASN A 306 11.68 -36.67 -64.55
CA ASN A 306 13.08 -37.04 -64.85
C ASN A 306 13.26 -38.42 -65.51
N LEU A 307 12.21 -39.01 -66.09
CA LEU A 307 12.30 -40.20 -66.94
C LEU A 307 12.58 -39.91 -68.43
N SER A 308 12.81 -38.65 -68.83
CA SER A 308 13.09 -38.30 -70.24
C SER A 308 14.25 -37.31 -70.41
N GLY A 309 15.42 -37.88 -70.79
CA GLY A 309 16.21 -37.41 -71.93
C GLY A 309 16.87 -36.02 -71.94
N LYS A 310 18.11 -35.97 -71.43
CA LYS A 310 19.32 -35.34 -72.01
C LYS A 310 19.46 -33.84 -72.31
N ASN A 311 18.46 -32.96 -72.22
CA ASN A 311 18.64 -31.53 -72.57
C ASN A 311 18.60 -30.51 -71.40
N LYS A 312 18.51 -30.95 -70.13
CA LYS A 312 18.22 -30.05 -68.97
C LYS A 312 19.40 -29.26 -68.39
N ALA A 313 20.64 -29.53 -68.79
CA ALA A 313 21.80 -28.83 -68.21
C ALA A 313 21.91 -27.35 -68.68
N GLU A 314 21.48 -27.05 -69.92
CA GLU A 314 21.53 -25.69 -70.45
C GLU A 314 20.44 -24.77 -69.88
N ASP A 315 19.25 -25.30 -69.62
CA ASP A 315 18.13 -24.52 -69.07
C ASP A 315 18.35 -24.16 -67.59
N SER A 316 18.97 -25.05 -66.80
CA SER A 316 19.37 -24.74 -65.43
C SER A 316 20.43 -23.62 -65.38
N HIS A 317 21.33 -23.56 -66.37
CA HIS A 317 22.35 -22.52 -66.41
C HIS A 317 21.75 -21.16 -66.80
N LYS A 318 20.83 -21.11 -67.77
CA LYS A 318 20.08 -19.89 -68.13
C LYS A 318 19.24 -19.35 -66.98
N MET A 319 18.57 -20.22 -66.21
CA MET A 319 17.76 -19.78 -65.06
C MET A 319 18.65 -19.23 -63.92
N SER A 320 19.81 -19.84 -63.68
CA SER A 320 20.79 -19.30 -62.72
C SER A 320 21.35 -17.94 -63.17
N GLN A 321 21.60 -17.75 -64.47
CA GLN A 321 22.04 -16.46 -65.02
C GLN A 321 20.98 -15.38 -64.89
N GLN A 322 19.70 -15.70 -65.14
CA GLN A 322 18.58 -14.77 -64.95
C GLN A 322 18.41 -14.33 -63.49
N LEU A 323 18.59 -15.25 -62.53
CA LEU A 323 18.55 -14.92 -61.10
C LEU A 323 19.68 -13.99 -60.71
N MET A 324 20.88 -14.23 -61.25
CA MET A 324 22.06 -13.38 -60.99
C MET A 324 21.87 -11.97 -61.54
N GLN A 325 21.37 -11.83 -62.78
CA GLN A 325 21.04 -10.51 -63.37
C GLN A 325 19.94 -9.77 -62.59
N LYS A 326 18.93 -10.48 -62.07
CA LYS A 326 17.89 -9.85 -61.23
C LYS A 326 18.42 -9.37 -59.89
N LEU A 327 19.33 -10.12 -59.25
CA LEU A 327 20.02 -9.70 -58.03
C LEU A 327 20.90 -8.47 -58.28
N GLU A 328 21.60 -8.45 -59.41
CA GLU A 328 22.44 -7.32 -59.80
C GLU A 328 21.59 -6.07 -60.08
N ALA A 329 20.46 -6.20 -60.78
CA ALA A 329 19.51 -5.11 -61.01
C ALA A 329 18.84 -4.58 -59.73
N ILE A 330 18.66 -5.40 -58.70
CA ILE A 330 18.18 -4.97 -57.38
C ILE A 330 19.30 -4.21 -56.64
N SER A 331 20.56 -4.65 -56.74
CA SER A 331 21.70 -3.96 -56.12
C SER A 331 21.99 -2.58 -56.74
N VAL A 332 21.68 -2.41 -58.03
CA VAL A 332 21.81 -1.11 -58.73
C VAL A 332 20.67 -0.14 -58.40
N ASN A 333 19.52 -0.63 -57.91
CA ASN A 333 18.37 0.19 -57.51
C ASN A 333 18.31 0.51 -56.01
N THR A 334 19.28 0.05 -55.20
CA THR A 334 19.38 0.51 -53.81
C THR A 334 20.03 1.89 -53.79
N ILE A 335 19.22 2.90 -53.44
CA ILE A 335 19.64 4.29 -53.22
C ILE A 335 20.93 4.28 -52.40
N THR A 336 22.01 4.70 -53.04
CA THR A 336 23.32 4.71 -52.39
C THR A 336 23.30 5.72 -51.26
N ARG A 337 24.09 5.48 -50.20
CA ARG A 337 24.21 6.39 -49.04
C ARG A 337 24.51 7.84 -49.45
N ARG A 338 25.13 8.03 -50.62
CA ARG A 338 25.45 9.33 -51.20
C ARG A 338 24.21 10.02 -51.79
N GLU A 339 23.37 9.31 -52.52
CA GLU A 339 22.12 9.83 -53.10
C GLU A 339 21.10 10.19 -52.03
N LEU A 340 21.01 9.38 -50.95
CA LEU A 340 20.18 9.73 -49.79
C LEU A 340 20.68 11.00 -49.09
N LYS A 341 21.99 11.20 -49.04
CA LYS A 341 22.59 12.40 -48.46
C LYS A 341 22.30 13.65 -49.31
N ILE A 342 22.43 13.55 -50.63
CA ILE A 342 22.12 14.64 -51.57
C ILE A 342 20.64 15.02 -51.49
N ALA A 343 19.73 14.03 -51.47
CA ALA A 343 18.29 14.29 -51.35
C ALA A 343 17.88 14.95 -50.02
N LEU A 344 18.68 14.78 -48.96
CA LEU A 344 18.47 15.46 -47.68
C LEU A 344 19.05 16.89 -47.68
N GLU A 345 20.17 17.12 -48.35
CA GLU A 345 20.74 18.47 -48.56
C GLU A 345 19.80 19.33 -49.43
N ASP A 346 19.25 18.77 -50.53
CA ASP A 346 18.27 19.46 -51.40
C ASP A 346 16.95 19.81 -50.66
N PHE A 347 16.55 18.96 -49.70
CA PHE A 347 15.38 19.22 -48.87
C PHE A 347 15.62 20.36 -47.87
N ASP A 348 16.83 20.47 -47.32
CA ASP A 348 17.19 21.58 -46.43
C ASP A 348 17.21 22.92 -47.20
N ASP A 349 17.71 22.94 -48.44
CA ASP A 349 17.71 24.15 -49.29
C ASP A 349 16.30 24.59 -49.71
N ALA A 350 15.38 23.63 -49.93
CA ALA A 350 13.99 23.92 -50.30
C ALA A 350 13.12 24.45 -49.13
N VAL A 351 13.54 24.21 -47.88
CA VAL A 351 12.76 24.55 -46.67
C VAL A 351 13.25 25.86 -46.03
N VAL A 352 14.37 26.43 -46.46
CA VAL A 352 14.75 27.81 -46.10
C VAL A 352 13.80 28.78 -46.83
N PRO A 353 12.92 29.52 -46.14
CA PRO A 353 12.10 30.53 -46.80
C PRO A 353 13.03 31.62 -47.32
N SER A 354 12.96 31.93 -48.62
CA SER A 354 13.61 33.09 -49.20
C SER A 354 13.16 34.34 -48.45
N LEU A 355 14.04 34.88 -47.61
CA LEU A 355 13.80 36.01 -46.74
C LEU A 355 13.94 37.32 -47.53
N ASP A 356 13.13 37.49 -48.56
CA ASP A 356 13.02 38.73 -49.33
C ASP A 356 11.54 38.96 -49.66
N ASP A 357 10.76 39.41 -48.69
CA ASP A 357 9.76 40.43 -48.99
C ASP A 357 9.39 41.24 -47.74
N ALA A 358 9.61 42.53 -47.85
CA ALA A 358 9.44 43.50 -46.79
C ALA A 358 7.97 43.88 -46.63
N SER A 359 7.43 43.76 -45.41
CA SER A 359 6.30 44.60 -44.99
C SER A 359 6.31 44.78 -43.47
N PRO A 360 6.34 46.03 -42.97
CA PRO A 360 6.27 46.31 -41.55
C PRO A 360 4.81 46.35 -41.12
N THR A 361 4.38 45.45 -40.27
CA THR A 361 3.11 45.62 -39.55
C THR A 361 3.28 45.15 -38.13
N ASP A 362 3.26 46.12 -37.22
CA ASP A 362 3.39 45.96 -35.78
C ASP A 362 2.32 45.01 -35.22
N GLY A 363 2.78 43.91 -34.63
CA GLY A 363 1.96 42.95 -33.89
C GLY A 363 2.84 42.13 -32.92
N PRO A 364 2.33 41.80 -31.71
CA PRO A 364 3.18 41.40 -30.60
C PRO A 364 3.72 39.97 -30.75
N GLU A 365 5.01 39.87 -30.42
CA GLU A 365 5.90 38.71 -30.52
C GLU A 365 5.33 37.42 -29.92
N GLY A 366 4.71 36.59 -30.76
CA GLY A 366 4.57 35.16 -30.52
C GLY A 366 5.80 34.45 -31.05
N GLN A 367 6.66 33.97 -30.15
CA GLN A 367 7.86 33.17 -30.46
C GLN A 367 7.46 31.88 -31.23
N SER A 368 7.38 31.97 -32.56
CA SER A 368 7.35 30.82 -33.43
C SER A 368 8.78 30.29 -33.55
N LEU A 369 9.07 29.25 -32.77
CA LEU A 369 10.30 28.47 -32.93
C LEU A 369 10.39 27.96 -34.38
N PRO A 370 11.56 28.08 -35.04
CA PRO A 370 11.69 27.79 -36.45
C PRO A 370 11.38 26.31 -36.73
N ASN A 371 10.39 26.10 -37.61
CA ASN A 371 9.99 24.79 -38.12
C ASN A 371 11.20 24.15 -38.81
N GLY A 372 11.87 23.25 -38.11
CA GLY A 372 13.09 22.60 -38.56
C GLY A 372 13.94 22.08 -37.40
N ASN A 373 13.87 22.74 -36.23
CA ASN A 373 14.62 22.32 -35.05
C ASN A 373 14.17 20.95 -34.50
N LYS A 374 12.88 20.63 -34.57
CA LYS A 374 12.37 19.32 -34.15
C LYS A 374 12.88 18.19 -35.03
N THR A 375 12.94 18.41 -36.34
CA THR A 375 13.47 17.43 -37.30
C THR A 375 14.98 17.26 -37.12
N ARG A 376 15.73 18.36 -36.93
CA ARG A 376 17.17 18.30 -36.58
C ARG A 376 17.41 17.55 -35.28
N GLN A 377 16.62 17.81 -34.25
CA GLN A 377 16.75 17.12 -32.97
C GLN A 377 16.41 15.63 -33.11
N TYR A 378 15.42 15.27 -33.92
CA TYR A 378 15.07 13.88 -34.19
C TYR A 378 16.18 13.14 -34.95
N LEU A 379 16.77 13.76 -35.97
CA LEU A 379 17.88 13.19 -36.73
C LEU A 379 19.17 13.11 -35.90
N HIS A 380 19.43 14.10 -35.04
CA HIS A 380 20.56 14.07 -34.10
C HIS A 380 20.39 12.93 -33.07
N ASN A 381 19.17 12.74 -32.55
CA ASN A 381 18.87 11.64 -31.63
C ASN A 381 19.02 10.29 -32.33
N LEU A 382 18.58 10.17 -33.58
CA LEU A 382 18.75 8.95 -34.37
C LEU A 382 20.22 8.63 -34.65
N SER A 383 21.02 9.65 -34.99
CA SER A 383 22.47 9.52 -35.17
C SER A 383 23.17 9.13 -33.86
N SER A 384 22.75 9.69 -32.73
CA SER A 384 23.31 9.36 -31.41
C SER A 384 22.99 7.92 -31.02
N ALA A 385 21.75 7.46 -31.25
CA ALA A 385 21.35 6.08 -31.01
C ALA A 385 22.10 5.09 -31.93
N LEU A 386 22.37 5.45 -33.19
CA LEU A 386 23.16 4.63 -34.10
C LEU A 386 24.64 4.54 -33.68
N GLU A 387 25.24 5.62 -33.16
CA GLU A 387 26.60 5.58 -32.60
C GLU A 387 26.66 4.83 -31.26
N GLU A 388 25.61 4.86 -30.45
CA GLU A 388 25.49 4.05 -29.24
C GLU A 388 25.40 2.54 -29.59
N ILE A 389 24.56 2.18 -30.58
CA ILE A 389 24.48 0.81 -31.09
C ILE A 389 25.83 0.37 -31.67
N LYS A 390 26.49 1.23 -32.45
CA LYS A 390 27.82 0.94 -33.01
C LYS A 390 28.88 0.80 -31.93
N SER A 391 28.83 1.60 -30.86
CA SER A 391 29.71 1.49 -29.70
C SER A 391 29.43 0.20 -28.91
N SER A 392 28.16 -0.22 -28.82
CA SER A 392 27.78 -1.49 -28.20
C SER A 392 28.23 -2.71 -29.02
N LEU A 393 28.19 -2.61 -30.35
CA LEU A 393 28.70 -3.65 -31.26
C LEU A 393 30.23 -3.64 -31.38
N GLY A 394 30.89 -2.53 -31.06
CA GLY A 394 32.36 -2.42 -31.04
C GLY A 394 33.03 -3.44 -30.11
N TRP A 395 32.32 -3.94 -29.10
CA TRP A 395 32.80 -4.98 -28.18
C TRP A 395 32.76 -6.40 -28.74
N GLN A 396 32.14 -6.63 -29.91
CA GLN A 396 32.03 -7.95 -30.55
C GLN A 396 33.10 -8.23 -31.61
N ASN A 397 33.80 -7.20 -32.09
CA ASN A 397 34.83 -7.37 -33.12
C ASN A 397 36.24 -7.42 -32.49
N GLY A 398 36.60 -8.59 -31.96
CA GLY A 398 37.98 -9.05 -32.02
C GLY A 398 38.92 -8.69 -30.88
N SER A 399 38.52 -8.88 -29.62
CA SER A 399 39.40 -9.46 -28.59
C SER A 399 38.54 -9.82 -27.39
N GLU A 400 38.55 -11.09 -26.97
CA GLU A 400 37.92 -11.49 -25.70
C GLU A 400 38.51 -10.62 -24.58
N PRO A 401 37.69 -9.80 -23.89
CA PRO A 401 38.16 -9.13 -22.69
C PRO A 401 38.43 -10.19 -21.63
N PRO A 402 39.52 -10.08 -20.84
CA PRO A 402 39.80 -11.05 -19.80
C PRO A 402 38.62 -11.09 -18.82
N ARG A 403 38.09 -12.30 -18.58
CA ARG A 403 36.90 -12.59 -17.77
C ARG A 403 36.87 -11.92 -16.38
N CYS A 404 38.00 -11.43 -15.89
CA CYS A 404 38.10 -10.66 -14.66
C CYS A 404 37.44 -9.27 -14.72
N MET A 405 37.37 -8.60 -15.89
CA MET A 405 36.72 -7.28 -15.98
C MET A 405 35.20 -7.36 -15.87
N ILE A 406 34.58 -8.41 -16.42
CA ILE A 406 33.13 -8.62 -16.34
C ILE A 406 32.70 -8.87 -14.88
N ILE A 407 33.53 -9.56 -14.10
CA ILE A 407 33.26 -9.81 -12.67
C ILE A 407 33.38 -8.51 -11.86
N ALA A 408 34.38 -7.67 -12.16
CA ALA A 408 34.56 -6.38 -11.50
C ALA A 408 33.40 -5.41 -11.81
N ASP A 409 32.92 -5.36 -13.05
CA ASP A 409 31.76 -4.54 -13.44
C ASP A 409 30.46 -5.07 -12.80
N LEU A 410 30.26 -6.38 -12.74
CA LEU A 410 29.13 -6.98 -12.03
C LEU A 410 29.18 -6.69 -10.53
N GLN A 411 30.36 -6.76 -9.90
CA GLN A 411 30.52 -6.38 -8.49
C GLN A 411 30.24 -4.90 -8.26
N THR A 412 30.65 -4.03 -9.19
CA THR A 412 30.39 -2.60 -9.11
C THR A 412 28.90 -2.28 -9.28
N GLN A 413 28.21 -2.95 -10.21
CA GLN A 413 26.75 -2.83 -10.36
C GLN A 413 25.99 -3.36 -9.14
N VAL A 414 26.38 -4.52 -8.61
CA VAL A 414 25.76 -5.10 -7.40
C VAL A 414 25.95 -4.17 -6.20
N SER A 415 27.14 -3.58 -6.06
CA SER A 415 27.42 -2.59 -4.99
C SER A 415 26.56 -1.35 -5.15
N GLY A 416 26.40 -0.84 -6.38
CA GLY A 416 25.49 0.28 -6.67
C GLY A 416 24.02 -0.04 -6.36
N CYS A 417 23.56 -1.26 -6.61
CA CYS A 417 22.21 -1.71 -6.22
C CYS A 417 22.04 -1.79 -4.70
N ILE A 418 23.07 -2.24 -3.96
CA ILE A 418 23.05 -2.28 -2.49
C ILE A 418 22.94 -0.85 -1.93
N ASP A 419 23.73 0.09 -2.44
CA ASP A 419 23.71 1.49 -2.01
C ASP A 419 22.36 2.17 -2.29
N LEU A 420 21.78 1.89 -3.47
CA LEU A 420 20.45 2.38 -3.84
C LEU A 420 19.35 1.81 -2.91
N THR A 421 19.43 0.53 -2.59
CA THR A 421 18.50 -0.14 -1.66
C THR A 421 18.65 0.42 -0.24
N GLN A 422 19.86 0.71 0.20
CA GLN A 422 20.11 1.30 1.51
C GLN A 422 19.63 2.75 1.58
N SER A 423 19.84 3.52 0.51
CA SER A 423 19.34 4.90 0.38
C SER A 423 17.81 4.95 0.42
N THR A 424 17.14 4.09 -0.36
CA THR A 424 15.67 3.98 -0.35
C THR A 424 15.12 3.49 0.99
N SER A 425 15.82 2.58 1.68
CA SER A 425 15.46 2.17 3.05
C SER A 425 15.61 3.29 4.08
N LYS A 426 16.62 4.17 3.95
CA LYS A 426 16.76 5.35 4.81
C LYS A 426 15.65 6.36 4.54
N GLN A 427 15.30 6.57 3.27
CA GLN A 427 14.22 7.46 2.87
C GLN A 427 12.85 6.96 3.39
N SER A 428 12.58 5.65 3.31
CA SER A 428 11.33 5.09 3.83
C SER A 428 11.24 5.17 5.37
N ALA A 429 12.36 5.00 6.08
CA ALA A 429 12.43 5.21 7.52
C ALA A 429 12.13 6.67 7.91
N ALA A 430 12.72 7.65 7.21
CA ALA A 430 12.46 9.07 7.43
C ALA A 430 10.99 9.45 7.14
N ILE A 431 10.40 8.90 6.08
CA ILE A 431 8.97 9.09 5.78
C ILE A 431 8.12 8.49 6.91
N SER A 432 8.42 7.28 7.38
CA SER A 432 7.69 6.64 8.49
C SER A 432 7.77 7.45 9.78
N GLU A 433 8.93 8.04 10.08
CA GLU A 433 9.12 8.91 11.24
C GLU A 433 8.31 10.20 11.12
N SER A 434 8.29 10.84 9.93
CA SER A 434 7.46 12.03 9.70
C SER A 434 5.95 11.75 9.80
N LEU A 435 5.51 10.56 9.34
CA LEU A 435 4.12 10.13 9.48
C LEU A 435 3.74 9.89 10.95
N LYS A 436 4.62 9.28 11.75
CA LYS A 436 4.42 9.14 13.19
C LYS A 436 4.35 10.49 13.89
N ALA A 437 5.22 11.42 13.53
CA ALA A 437 5.17 12.78 14.07
C ALA A 437 3.83 13.45 13.74
N LEU A 438 3.35 13.34 12.50
CA LEU A 438 2.04 13.86 12.10
C LEU A 438 0.91 13.18 12.90
N GLU A 439 0.94 11.87 13.04
CA GLU A 439 -0.06 11.11 13.81
C GLU A 439 -0.12 11.57 15.28
N THR A 440 1.04 11.75 15.93
CA THR A 440 1.08 12.30 17.30
C THR A 440 0.49 13.71 17.39
N THR A 441 0.71 14.57 16.38
CA THR A 441 0.10 15.92 16.37
C THR A 441 -1.42 15.86 16.18
N VAL A 442 -1.93 14.94 15.36
CA VAL A 442 -3.37 14.75 15.18
C VAL A 442 -4.01 14.24 16.48
N CYS A 443 -3.40 13.27 17.16
CA CYS A 443 -3.86 12.78 18.46
C CYS A 443 -3.86 13.89 19.53
N ALA A 444 -2.85 14.75 19.56
CA ALA A 444 -2.79 15.89 20.48
C ALA A 444 -3.91 16.91 20.21
N LEU A 445 -4.17 17.23 18.94
CA LEU A 445 -5.28 18.11 18.54
C LEU A 445 -6.65 17.51 18.85
N GLN A 446 -6.81 16.20 18.67
CA GLN A 446 -8.05 15.49 18.94
C GLN A 446 -8.34 15.40 20.45
N SER A 447 -7.29 15.22 21.25
CA SER A 447 -7.37 15.28 22.73
C SER A 447 -7.70 16.69 23.23
N ALA A 448 -7.16 17.73 22.57
CA ALA A 448 -7.49 19.12 22.89
C ALA A 448 -8.91 19.55 22.46
N ARG A 449 -9.57 18.76 21.60
CA ARG A 449 -10.92 19.02 21.09
C ARG A 449 -12.03 18.32 21.87
N GLN A 450 -11.69 17.46 22.83
CA GLN A 450 -12.66 16.90 23.77
C GLN A 450 -13.16 18.05 24.65
N PRO A 451 -14.45 18.44 24.56
CA PRO A 451 -15.01 19.41 25.48
C PRO A 451 -14.93 18.79 26.88
N THR A 452 -14.27 19.49 27.80
CA THR A 452 -14.34 19.21 29.24
C THR A 452 -15.77 19.46 29.72
N GLY A 453 -16.67 18.56 29.36
CA GLY A 453 -18.00 18.42 29.91
C GLY A 453 -17.88 17.59 31.18
N ASN A 454 -17.83 18.30 32.31
CA ASN A 454 -18.28 17.90 33.66
C ASN A 454 -17.43 18.60 34.72
N GLN A 455 -17.56 19.93 34.80
CA GLN A 455 -17.55 20.58 36.11
C GLN A 455 -18.92 21.22 36.31
N SER A 456 -19.71 20.60 37.19
CA SER A 456 -20.83 21.25 37.85
C SER A 456 -20.29 22.42 38.67
N LEU A 457 -20.32 23.61 38.08
CA LEU A 457 -20.16 24.88 38.79
C LEU A 457 -21.55 25.45 39.04
N LEU A 458 -22.14 24.99 40.15
CA LEU A 458 -23.18 25.73 40.85
C LEU A 458 -22.54 26.99 41.46
N HIS A 459 -22.81 28.16 40.86
CA HIS A 459 -22.76 29.44 41.58
C HIS A 459 -23.69 30.45 40.91
N PRO A 460 -24.18 31.47 41.65
CA PRO A 460 -25.58 31.87 41.64
C PRO A 460 -25.77 33.11 40.76
N LEU A 461 -26.93 33.23 40.14
CA LEU A 461 -27.34 34.47 39.48
C LEU A 461 -27.42 35.62 40.51
N PRO A 462 -27.03 36.85 40.13
CA PRO A 462 -27.30 38.04 40.92
C PRO A 462 -28.81 38.33 40.91
N GLN A 463 -29.31 38.58 42.11
CA GLN A 463 -30.70 38.89 42.42
C GLN A 463 -31.21 40.07 41.58
N ARG A 464 -32.35 39.81 40.93
CA ARG A 464 -33.27 40.81 40.40
C ARG A 464 -33.84 41.63 41.57
N PRO A 465 -33.92 42.96 41.49
CA PRO A 465 -34.57 43.76 42.52
C PRO A 465 -36.07 43.42 42.62
N PRO A 466 -36.65 43.43 43.82
CA PRO A 466 -38.04 43.08 44.03
C PRO A 466 -38.95 44.16 43.42
N GLN A 467 -39.84 43.73 42.53
CA GLN A 467 -41.03 44.51 42.20
C GLN A 467 -41.92 44.58 43.45
N PRO A 468 -42.50 45.75 43.76
CA PRO A 468 -43.50 45.85 44.80
C PRO A 468 -44.77 45.11 44.37
N THR A 469 -45.11 44.08 45.14
CA THR A 469 -46.47 43.58 45.32
C THR A 469 -47.36 44.74 45.75
N SER A 470 -48.08 45.35 44.81
CA SER A 470 -49.22 46.19 45.11
C SER A 470 -50.38 45.28 45.53
N ALA A 471 -50.67 45.34 46.82
CA ALA A 471 -51.88 44.81 47.41
C ALA A 471 -53.10 45.35 46.67
N PHE A 472 -53.90 44.43 46.13
CA PHE A 472 -55.29 44.67 45.78
C PHE A 472 -56.06 44.89 47.08
N THR A 473 -56.24 46.15 47.48
CA THR A 473 -57.25 46.54 48.47
C THR A 473 -58.59 46.69 47.77
N SER A 474 -59.45 45.71 48.03
CA SER A 474 -60.89 45.79 47.87
C SER A 474 -61.46 46.90 48.75
N THR A 475 -62.01 47.95 48.15
CA THR A 475 -62.98 48.88 48.79
C THR A 475 -64.03 49.19 47.72
N SER A 476 -65.10 48.42 47.64
CA SER A 476 -66.36 48.65 48.36
C SER A 476 -67.06 49.94 47.93
N THR A 477 -67.76 49.82 46.81
CA THR A 477 -69.14 50.28 46.58
C THR A 477 -69.78 50.94 47.81
N THR A 478 -69.92 52.27 47.79
CA THR A 478 -70.83 52.97 48.71
C THR A 478 -71.79 53.82 47.90
N THR A 479 -72.94 53.19 47.66
CA THR A 479 -74.19 53.77 47.18
C THR A 479 -74.77 54.61 48.33
N ALA A 480 -74.77 55.93 48.22
CA ALA A 480 -75.46 56.80 49.17
C ALA A 480 -76.77 57.30 48.53
N HIS A 481 -77.85 56.66 48.99
CA HIS A 481 -79.24 57.06 48.84
C HIS A 481 -79.47 58.45 49.46
N LEU A 482 -80.06 59.38 48.72
CA LEU A 482 -80.63 60.61 49.28
C LEU A 482 -82.07 60.78 48.78
N SER A 483 -82.99 60.88 49.72
CA SER A 483 -84.39 61.31 49.61
C SER A 483 -84.82 61.76 51.03
N PRO A 484 -85.94 62.49 51.22
CA PRO A 484 -86.21 63.87 50.81
C PRO A 484 -86.73 64.79 51.98
N THR A 485 -86.98 66.07 51.68
CA THR A 485 -88.00 67.00 52.28
C THR A 485 -87.72 67.72 53.65
N PRO A 486 -88.45 68.82 54.03
CA PRO A 486 -88.31 70.24 53.64
C PRO A 486 -88.32 71.19 54.89
N PRO A 487 -88.93 72.40 54.87
CA PRO A 487 -88.42 73.72 54.47
C PRO A 487 -88.23 74.69 55.66
N LEU A 488 -87.56 75.84 55.45
CA LEU A 488 -87.82 77.04 56.26
C LEU A 488 -87.55 78.31 55.46
N GLN A 489 -88.48 79.25 55.62
CA GLN A 489 -88.71 80.43 54.82
C GLN A 489 -87.85 81.62 55.25
N SER A 490 -87.70 82.55 54.30
CA SER A 490 -87.97 83.99 54.43
C SER A 490 -86.78 84.95 54.33
N LEU A 491 -87.08 86.03 53.58
CA LEU A 491 -86.42 87.34 53.50
C LEU A 491 -85.11 87.35 52.69
N THR A 492 -84.87 88.18 51.68
CA THR A 492 -85.40 89.52 51.42
C THR A 492 -85.19 89.85 49.94
N ALA A 493 -86.12 90.60 49.38
CA ALA A 493 -86.23 90.98 47.98
C ALA A 493 -85.08 91.89 47.50
N GLY A 494 -84.74 91.73 46.22
CA GLY A 494 -84.17 92.81 45.40
C GLY A 494 -82.79 92.57 44.81
N HIS A 495 -82.57 91.54 43.96
CA HIS A 495 -81.36 91.42 43.11
C HIS A 495 -81.61 90.60 41.81
N ALA A 496 -82.80 90.73 41.20
CA ALA A 496 -83.21 89.89 40.06
C ALA A 496 -82.52 90.21 38.72
N VAL A 497 -81.86 91.37 38.58
CA VAL A 497 -81.22 91.78 37.32
C VAL A 497 -79.72 91.41 37.27
N ILE A 498 -79.05 91.27 38.42
CA ILE A 498 -77.60 90.97 38.48
C ILE A 498 -77.32 89.46 38.42
N LYS A 499 -78.25 88.61 38.87
CA LYS A 499 -78.06 87.14 38.90
C LYS A 499 -78.13 86.50 37.51
N GLN A 500 -79.05 86.97 36.66
CA GLN A 500 -79.19 86.45 35.30
C GLN A 500 -77.96 86.79 34.44
N ASP A 501 -77.38 87.97 34.63
CA ASP A 501 -76.18 88.38 33.90
C ASP A 501 -74.93 87.59 34.37
N PHE A 502 -74.83 87.30 35.66
CA PHE A 502 -73.77 86.45 36.21
C PHE A 502 -73.88 84.99 35.74
N ASP A 503 -75.09 84.42 35.72
CA ASP A 503 -75.32 83.05 35.22
C ASP A 503 -75.03 82.94 33.72
N ASN A 504 -75.36 83.97 32.93
CA ASN A 504 -75.01 84.06 31.52
C ASN A 504 -73.49 84.17 31.30
N GLN A 505 -72.79 84.98 32.10
CA GLN A 505 -71.32 85.10 32.05
C GLN A 505 -70.64 83.78 32.46
N MET A 506 -71.16 83.08 33.48
CA MET A 506 -70.64 81.78 33.91
C MET A 506 -70.87 80.68 32.87
N GLN A 507 -72.02 80.66 32.20
CA GLN A 507 -72.26 79.74 31.09
C GLN A 507 -71.32 80.02 29.92
N LYS A 508 -71.13 81.28 29.56
CA LYS A 508 -70.19 81.68 28.50
C LYS A 508 -68.75 81.29 28.82
N LEU A 509 -68.30 81.53 30.06
CA LEU A 509 -66.97 81.12 30.50
C LEU A 509 -66.82 79.59 30.45
N SER A 510 -67.86 78.84 30.84
CA SER A 510 -67.87 77.38 30.78
C SER A 510 -67.79 76.86 29.35
N THR A 511 -68.49 77.48 28.40
CA THR A 511 -68.40 77.11 26.98
C THR A 511 -67.03 77.43 26.40
N ASP A 512 -66.48 78.61 26.71
CA ASP A 512 -65.18 79.06 26.22
C ASP A 512 -64.05 78.15 26.75
N ILE A 513 -64.09 77.79 28.04
CA ILE A 513 -63.14 76.83 28.64
C ILE A 513 -63.26 75.45 28.01
N LYS A 514 -64.48 74.95 27.76
CA LYS A 514 -64.69 73.64 27.11
C LYS A 514 -64.22 73.65 25.66
N GLU A 515 -64.37 74.76 24.96
CA GLU A 515 -63.96 74.89 23.57
C GLU A 515 -62.45 75.01 23.45
N GLU A 516 -61.80 75.81 24.29
CA GLU A 516 -60.35 75.93 24.33
C GLU A 516 -59.68 74.64 24.82
N ALA A 517 -60.24 73.98 25.84
CA ALA A 517 -59.77 72.66 26.28
C ALA A 517 -59.89 71.62 25.14
N ARG A 518 -61.01 71.61 24.40
CA ARG A 518 -61.17 70.73 23.22
C ARG A 518 -60.17 71.05 22.13
N LYS A 519 -59.86 72.33 21.89
CA LYS A 519 -58.89 72.77 20.90
C LYS A 519 -57.48 72.33 21.27
N ILE A 520 -57.07 72.51 22.52
CA ILE A 520 -55.77 72.06 23.05
C ILE A 520 -55.65 70.53 22.96
N VAL A 521 -56.66 69.80 23.42
CA VAL A 521 -56.67 68.32 23.37
C VAL A 521 -56.62 67.82 21.93
N LYS A 522 -57.42 68.39 21.00
CA LYS A 522 -57.35 68.03 19.58
C LYS A 522 -56.01 68.40 18.94
N GLY A 523 -55.39 69.49 19.36
CA GLY A 523 -54.05 69.89 18.92
C GLY A 523 -53.01 68.85 19.33
N LYS A 524 -52.94 68.55 20.64
CA LYS A 524 -52.03 67.56 21.21
C LYS A 524 -52.26 66.16 20.66
N PHE A 525 -53.51 65.75 20.50
CA PHE A 525 -53.84 64.45 19.90
C PHE A 525 -53.33 64.33 18.46
N ARG A 526 -53.47 65.39 17.65
CA ARG A 526 -52.91 65.40 16.28
C ARG A 526 -51.38 65.33 16.29
N GLU A 527 -50.72 66.04 17.18
CA GLU A 527 -49.27 65.99 17.36
C GLU A 527 -48.80 64.56 17.68
N TYR A 528 -49.43 63.90 18.66
CA TYR A 528 -49.13 62.51 19.00
C TYR A 528 -49.40 61.52 17.85
N VAL A 529 -50.47 61.70 17.08
CA VAL A 529 -50.76 60.85 15.92
C VAL A 529 -49.68 60.99 14.84
N VAL A 530 -49.18 62.20 14.61
CA VAL A 530 -48.08 62.45 13.66
C VAL A 530 -46.77 61.84 14.15
N GLU A 531 -46.42 62.02 15.44
CA GLU A 531 -45.23 61.41 16.02
C GLU A 531 -45.27 59.88 16.00
N LEU A 532 -46.42 59.29 16.35
CA LEU A 532 -46.63 57.84 16.31
C LEU A 532 -46.52 57.31 14.87
N GLY A 533 -47.08 58.03 13.89
CA GLY A 533 -46.93 57.70 12.47
C GLY A 533 -45.46 57.71 12.03
N GLY A 534 -44.73 58.77 12.37
CA GLY A 534 -43.30 58.87 12.06
C GLY A 534 -42.43 57.81 12.76
N PHE A 535 -42.80 57.38 13.96
CA PHE A 535 -42.16 56.26 14.65
C PHE A 535 -42.42 54.93 13.93
N LEU A 536 -43.67 54.65 13.57
CA LEU A 536 -44.05 53.42 12.85
C LEU A 536 -43.39 53.32 11.47
N ASP A 537 -43.24 54.44 10.75
CA ASP A 537 -42.54 54.46 9.47
C ASP A 537 -41.03 54.19 9.62
N LYS A 538 -40.38 54.75 10.65
CA LYS A 538 -38.98 54.45 10.98
C LYS A 538 -38.79 52.98 11.35
N GLU A 539 -39.70 52.43 12.13
CA GLU A 539 -39.70 51.02 12.54
C GLU A 539 -39.88 50.09 11.33
N ARG A 540 -40.86 50.39 10.47
CA ARG A 540 -41.09 49.64 9.22
C ARG A 540 -39.87 49.70 8.30
N LYS A 541 -39.23 50.86 8.17
CA LYS A 541 -38.00 50.99 7.37
C LYS A 541 -36.84 50.17 7.95
N ALA A 542 -36.66 50.19 9.27
CA ALA A 542 -35.63 49.39 9.94
C ALA A 542 -35.86 47.88 9.77
N ARG A 543 -37.11 47.40 9.76
CA ARG A 543 -37.41 45.99 9.45
C ARG A 543 -37.04 45.62 8.03
N VAL A 544 -37.39 46.44 7.04
CA VAL A 544 -37.04 46.19 5.63
C VAL A 544 -35.52 46.15 5.42
N GLU A 545 -34.77 47.09 6.01
CA GLU A 545 -33.31 47.08 5.95
C GLU A 545 -32.70 45.86 6.65
N PHE A 546 -33.28 45.43 7.76
CA PHE A 546 -32.85 44.23 8.48
C PHE A 546 -33.10 42.95 7.67
N ASP A 547 -34.29 42.80 7.07
CA ASP A 547 -34.64 41.66 6.22
C ASP A 547 -33.75 41.60 4.98
N GLN A 548 -33.46 42.74 4.35
CA GLN A 548 -32.52 42.82 3.24
C GLN A 548 -31.11 42.38 3.64
N LYS A 549 -30.64 42.80 4.83
CA LYS A 549 -29.34 42.41 5.36
C LYS A 549 -29.27 40.92 5.74
N ILE A 550 -30.39 40.33 6.19
CA ILE A 550 -30.49 38.89 6.41
C ILE A 550 -30.45 38.15 5.08
N GLY A 551 -31.21 38.59 4.07
CA GLY A 551 -31.20 38.00 2.73
C GLY A 551 -29.79 37.94 2.14
N GLN A 552 -29.06 39.07 2.15
CA GLN A 552 -27.67 39.11 1.68
C GLN A 552 -26.74 38.16 2.43
N LYS A 553 -26.93 37.99 3.75
CA LYS A 553 -26.13 37.04 4.54
C LYS A 553 -26.46 35.59 4.21
N ILE A 554 -27.74 35.28 3.95
CA ILE A 554 -28.18 33.95 3.53
C ILE A 554 -27.58 33.61 2.17
N ASP A 555 -27.65 34.53 1.21
CA ASP A 555 -27.08 34.34 -0.14
C ASP A 555 -25.56 34.11 -0.07
N THR A 556 -24.85 34.95 0.69
CA THR A 556 -23.40 34.78 0.89
C THR A 556 -23.05 33.47 1.60
N ALA A 557 -23.90 33.00 2.51
CA ALA A 557 -23.70 31.72 3.19
C ALA A 557 -23.97 30.54 2.25
N SER A 558 -24.98 30.65 1.37
CA SER A 558 -25.29 29.66 0.33
C SER A 558 -24.12 29.52 -0.65
N GLU A 559 -23.60 30.62 -1.19
CA GLU A 559 -22.45 30.60 -2.10
C GLU A 559 -21.21 29.93 -1.47
N LYS A 560 -20.97 30.19 -0.17
CA LYS A 560 -19.88 29.54 0.57
C LYS A 560 -20.12 28.04 0.77
N ALA A 561 -21.37 27.63 0.99
CA ALA A 561 -21.74 26.23 1.10
C ALA A 561 -21.55 25.51 -0.24
N ASP A 562 -21.94 26.12 -1.35
CA ASP A 562 -21.76 25.58 -2.70
C ASP A 562 -20.28 25.46 -3.06
N LEU A 563 -19.47 26.47 -2.73
CA LEU A 563 -18.01 26.41 -2.92
C LEU A 563 -17.37 25.30 -2.08
N ALA A 564 -17.83 25.11 -0.84
CA ALA A 564 -17.35 24.03 0.02
C ALA A 564 -17.78 22.65 -0.51
N SER A 565 -19.01 22.52 -1.04
CA SER A 565 -19.51 21.31 -1.68
C SER A 565 -18.68 20.94 -2.91
N ASN A 566 -18.45 21.91 -3.81
CA ASN A 566 -17.62 21.72 -5.00
C ASN A 566 -16.18 21.30 -4.64
N LYS A 567 -15.62 21.86 -3.56
CA LYS A 567 -14.29 21.49 -3.08
C LYS A 567 -14.27 20.08 -2.47
N ALA A 568 -15.33 19.69 -1.76
CA ALA A 568 -15.48 18.33 -1.23
C ALA A 568 -15.60 17.30 -2.37
N GLU A 569 -16.37 17.59 -3.41
CA GLU A 569 -16.47 16.74 -4.60
C GLU A 569 -15.14 16.62 -5.34
N SER A 570 -14.41 17.72 -5.49
CA SER A 570 -13.06 17.70 -6.08
C SER A 570 -12.09 16.82 -5.28
N LEU A 571 -12.14 16.88 -3.95
CA LEU A 571 -11.34 16.01 -3.08
C LEU A 571 -11.79 14.54 -3.19
N GLY A 572 -13.09 14.29 -3.32
CA GLY A 572 -13.64 12.96 -3.58
C GLY A 572 -13.07 12.35 -4.85
N ARG A 573 -13.08 13.11 -5.96
CA ARG A 573 -12.48 12.66 -7.24
C ARG A 573 -10.98 12.38 -7.11
N GLY A 574 -10.23 13.24 -6.42
CA GLY A 574 -8.81 13.01 -6.17
C GLY A 574 -8.52 11.76 -5.33
N LEU A 575 -9.38 11.44 -4.34
CA LEU A 575 -9.27 10.22 -3.55
C LEU A 575 -9.61 8.97 -4.37
N ASP A 576 -10.58 9.05 -5.28
CA ASP A 576 -10.90 7.95 -6.20
C ASP A 576 -9.75 7.66 -7.17
N GLU A 577 -9.14 8.70 -7.75
CA GLU A 577 -7.95 8.58 -8.60
C GLU A 577 -6.77 7.97 -7.83
N PHE A 578 -6.53 8.43 -6.59
CA PHE A 578 -5.51 7.86 -5.72
C PHE A 578 -5.79 6.38 -5.40
N ARG A 579 -7.04 6.00 -5.15
CA ARG A 579 -7.43 4.61 -4.92
C ARG A 579 -7.14 3.73 -6.14
N VAL A 580 -7.46 4.21 -7.35
CA VAL A 580 -7.13 3.51 -8.61
C VAL A 580 -5.62 3.35 -8.77
N PHE A 581 -4.86 4.41 -8.48
CA PHE A 581 -3.39 4.37 -8.51
C PHE A 581 -2.82 3.32 -7.54
N VAL A 582 -3.30 3.27 -6.30
CA VAL A 582 -2.85 2.29 -5.30
C VAL A 582 -3.19 0.86 -5.74
N HIS A 583 -4.39 0.62 -6.25
CA HIS A 583 -4.76 -0.71 -6.78
C HIS A 583 -3.88 -1.14 -7.95
N GLU A 584 -3.57 -0.22 -8.87
CA GLU A 584 -2.67 -0.50 -9.99
C GLU A 584 -1.23 -0.77 -9.52
N ALA A 585 -0.76 -0.05 -8.51
CA ALA A 585 0.56 -0.30 -7.91
C ALA A 585 0.64 -1.67 -7.23
N VAL A 586 -0.39 -2.06 -6.47
CA VAL A 586 -0.49 -3.40 -5.86
C VAL A 586 -0.51 -4.49 -6.93
N ARG A 587 -1.32 -4.30 -7.98
CA ARG A 587 -1.40 -5.24 -9.11
C ARG A 587 -0.03 -5.44 -9.78
N ARG A 588 0.73 -4.36 -10.02
CA ARG A 588 2.09 -4.46 -10.58
C ARG A 588 3.07 -5.15 -9.65
N HIS A 589 2.95 -4.92 -8.35
CA HIS A 589 3.77 -5.60 -7.35
C HIS A 589 3.49 -7.12 -7.36
N ASP A 590 2.23 -7.52 -7.44
CA ASP A 590 1.85 -8.93 -7.53
C ASP A 590 2.37 -9.57 -8.83
N GLU A 591 2.28 -8.86 -9.97
CA GLU A 591 2.88 -9.32 -11.23
C GLU A 591 4.40 -9.47 -11.15
N LEU A 592 5.08 -8.52 -10.50
CA LEU A 592 6.53 -8.59 -10.28
C LEU A 592 6.89 -9.78 -9.39
N SER A 593 6.13 -9.98 -8.31
CA SER A 593 6.31 -11.10 -7.38
C SER A 593 6.16 -12.46 -8.10
N VAL A 594 5.14 -12.61 -8.94
CA VAL A 594 4.95 -13.81 -9.76
C VAL A 594 6.11 -14.01 -10.73
N ARG A 595 6.62 -12.95 -11.38
CA ARG A 595 7.80 -13.05 -12.27
C ARG A 595 9.07 -13.44 -11.52
N VAL A 596 9.31 -12.87 -10.35
CA VAL A 596 10.48 -13.21 -9.50
C VAL A 596 10.39 -14.67 -9.05
N LEU A 597 9.21 -15.13 -8.63
CA LEU A 597 9.01 -16.54 -8.28
C LEU A 597 9.25 -17.47 -9.48
N ALA A 598 8.78 -17.12 -10.68
CA ALA A 598 9.05 -17.90 -11.89
C ALA A 598 10.54 -17.93 -12.24
N MET A 599 11.26 -16.81 -12.10
CA MET A 599 12.71 -16.76 -12.29
C MET A 599 13.47 -17.62 -11.27
N LEU A 600 13.09 -17.57 -9.99
CA LEU A 600 13.70 -18.38 -8.95
C LEU A 600 13.43 -19.88 -9.19
N GLN A 601 12.22 -20.24 -9.63
CA GLN A 601 11.90 -21.61 -10.01
C GLN A 601 12.77 -22.09 -11.17
N GLN A 602 12.94 -21.26 -12.22
CA GLN A 602 13.82 -21.58 -13.34
C GLN A 602 15.28 -21.76 -12.91
N GLN A 603 15.78 -20.93 -11.99
CA GLN A 603 17.12 -21.10 -11.43
C GLN A 603 17.24 -22.40 -10.62
N ASN A 604 16.21 -22.76 -9.85
CA ASN A 604 16.20 -24.00 -9.08
C ASN A 604 16.19 -25.24 -9.99
N GLU A 605 15.44 -25.21 -11.09
CA GLU A 605 15.46 -26.26 -12.12
C GLU A 605 16.84 -26.37 -12.80
N SER A 606 17.48 -25.23 -13.10
CA SER A 606 18.84 -25.19 -13.64
C SER A 606 19.86 -25.80 -12.67
N LEU A 607 19.81 -25.44 -11.39
CA LEU A 607 20.65 -26.02 -10.33
C LEU A 607 20.40 -27.52 -10.14
N GLY A 608 19.14 -27.95 -10.22
CA GLY A 608 18.76 -29.37 -10.22
C GLY A 608 19.45 -30.12 -11.36
N SER A 609 19.34 -29.59 -12.59
CA SER A 609 19.99 -30.20 -13.77
C SER A 609 21.52 -30.24 -13.66
N PHE A 610 22.13 -29.22 -13.04
CA PHE A 610 23.57 -29.18 -12.78
C PHE A 610 23.99 -30.23 -11.74
N SER A 611 23.22 -30.36 -10.66
CA SER A 611 23.41 -31.41 -9.65
C SER A 611 23.31 -32.81 -10.26
N ASP A 612 22.35 -33.04 -11.15
CA ASP A 612 22.20 -34.32 -11.85
C ASP A 612 23.40 -34.61 -12.77
N ARG A 613 23.94 -33.59 -13.46
CA ARG A 613 25.19 -33.73 -14.23
C ARG A 613 26.40 -34.07 -13.35
N LEU A 614 26.53 -33.41 -12.20
CA LEU A 614 27.60 -33.74 -11.24
C LEU A 614 27.47 -35.17 -10.72
N ARG A 615 26.24 -35.64 -10.46
CA ARG A 615 25.99 -37.03 -10.08
C ARG A 615 26.35 -38.01 -11.19
N GLY A 616 26.07 -37.66 -12.45
CA GLY A 616 26.50 -38.43 -13.61
C GLY A 616 28.03 -38.54 -13.70
N LEU A 617 28.73 -37.42 -13.55
CA LEU A 617 30.20 -37.37 -13.55
C LEU A 617 30.82 -38.17 -12.40
N ALA A 618 30.21 -38.14 -11.20
CA ALA A 618 30.66 -38.96 -10.08
C ALA A 618 30.54 -40.47 -10.41
N GLY A 619 29.43 -40.88 -11.03
CA GLY A 619 29.26 -42.27 -11.49
C GLY A 619 30.24 -42.68 -12.59
N GLU A 620 30.61 -41.77 -13.50
CA GLU A 620 31.66 -42.02 -14.50
C GLU A 620 33.04 -42.16 -13.85
N HIS A 621 33.36 -41.32 -12.87
CA HIS A 621 34.60 -41.42 -12.11
C HIS A 621 34.73 -42.77 -11.39
N ASP A 622 33.66 -43.24 -10.74
CA ASP A 622 33.64 -44.55 -10.08
C ASP A 622 33.89 -45.70 -11.08
N ARG A 623 33.30 -45.62 -12.28
CA ARG A 623 33.54 -46.60 -13.36
C ARG A 623 34.98 -46.58 -13.86
N ILE A 624 35.55 -45.39 -14.08
CA ILE A 624 36.96 -45.24 -14.49
C ILE A 624 37.87 -45.80 -13.39
N GLN A 625 37.58 -45.53 -12.12
CA GLN A 625 38.35 -46.05 -11.00
C GLN A 625 38.29 -47.59 -10.94
N GLU A 626 37.13 -48.18 -11.19
CA GLU A 626 36.98 -49.64 -11.29
C GLU A 626 37.75 -50.23 -12.48
N GLU A 627 37.73 -49.57 -13.63
CA GLU A 627 38.50 -49.97 -14.82
C GLU A 627 40.01 -49.91 -14.55
N VAL A 628 40.50 -48.84 -13.95
CA VAL A 628 41.92 -48.71 -13.55
C VAL A 628 42.30 -49.78 -12.52
N ALA A 629 41.44 -50.07 -11.55
CA ALA A 629 41.67 -51.13 -10.57
C ALA A 629 41.74 -52.51 -11.23
N LEU A 630 40.91 -52.78 -12.24
CA LEU A 630 40.96 -54.00 -13.05
C LEU A 630 42.25 -54.09 -13.86
N GLN A 631 42.65 -53.02 -14.54
CA GLN A 631 43.91 -52.95 -15.29
C GLN A 631 45.13 -53.20 -14.40
N LEU A 632 45.16 -52.59 -13.20
CA LEU A 632 46.22 -52.83 -12.21
C LEU A 632 46.25 -54.28 -11.72
N ARG A 633 45.09 -54.92 -11.53
CA ARG A 633 45.01 -56.34 -11.17
C ARG A 633 45.59 -57.23 -12.27
N VAL A 634 45.28 -56.94 -13.54
CA VAL A 634 45.82 -57.66 -14.71
C VAL A 634 47.34 -57.46 -14.81
N LEU A 635 47.83 -56.23 -14.67
CA LEU A 635 49.27 -55.94 -14.69
C LEU A 635 50.00 -56.66 -13.56
N ASN A 636 49.44 -56.69 -12.35
CA ASN A 636 50.04 -57.38 -11.21
C ASN A 636 50.05 -58.91 -11.43
N ALA A 637 48.98 -59.47 -12.00
CA ALA A 637 48.96 -60.88 -12.40
C ALA A 637 50.03 -61.19 -13.45
N TRP A 638 50.18 -60.33 -14.47
CA TRP A 638 51.22 -60.46 -15.47
C TRP A 638 52.62 -60.37 -14.86
N GLN A 639 52.87 -59.38 -14.00
CA GLN A 639 54.13 -59.24 -13.26
C GLN A 639 54.41 -60.50 -12.43
N SER A 640 53.41 -61.06 -11.75
CA SER A 640 53.57 -62.29 -10.96
C SER A 640 53.97 -63.50 -11.83
N ASN A 641 53.39 -63.63 -13.02
CA ASN A 641 53.70 -64.69 -13.98
C ASN A 641 55.07 -64.52 -14.65
N PHE A 642 55.54 -63.29 -14.83
CA PHE A 642 56.87 -62.98 -15.37
C PHE A 642 57.95 -62.88 -14.29
N THR A 643 57.61 -62.98 -13.01
CA THR A 643 58.65 -63.12 -12.00
C THR A 643 59.37 -64.43 -12.27
N THR A 644 60.68 -64.37 -12.44
CA THR A 644 61.55 -65.54 -12.54
C THR A 644 61.64 -66.30 -11.22
N LYS A 645 60.91 -65.90 -10.16
CA LYS A 645 60.95 -66.57 -8.85
C LYS A 645 60.58 -68.05 -8.90
N PRO A 646 59.53 -68.51 -9.63
CA PRO A 646 59.24 -69.93 -9.79
C PRO A 646 60.36 -70.62 -10.57
N LEU A 647 60.85 -70.00 -11.65
CA LEU A 647 61.96 -70.54 -12.45
C LEU A 647 63.26 -70.67 -11.64
N TYR A 648 63.62 -69.67 -10.83
CA TYR A 648 64.76 -69.72 -9.92
C TYR A 648 64.56 -70.80 -8.86
N LYS A 649 63.35 -70.96 -8.33
CA LYS A 649 63.04 -72.04 -7.40
C LYS A 649 63.19 -73.40 -8.07
N ASP A 650 62.65 -73.58 -9.27
CA ASP A 650 62.75 -74.83 -10.03
C ASP A 650 64.20 -75.15 -10.42
N ILE A 651 64.99 -74.15 -10.83
CA ILE A 651 66.42 -74.31 -11.12
C ILE A 651 67.19 -74.66 -9.84
N VAL A 652 66.92 -73.98 -8.71
CA VAL A 652 67.56 -74.28 -7.42
C VAL A 652 67.17 -75.67 -6.93
N ASP A 653 65.90 -76.04 -7.04
CA ASP A 653 65.39 -77.36 -6.66
C ASP A 653 66.01 -78.45 -7.56
N GLU A 654 66.15 -78.21 -8.86
CA GLU A 654 66.78 -79.15 -9.80
C GLU A 654 68.30 -79.26 -9.59
N ILE A 655 69.00 -78.16 -9.34
CA ILE A 655 70.41 -78.17 -8.92
C ILE A 655 70.54 -78.97 -7.62
N THR A 656 69.66 -78.75 -6.65
CA THR A 656 69.64 -79.49 -5.38
C THR A 656 69.35 -80.98 -5.60
N ARG A 657 68.50 -81.32 -6.56
CA ARG A 657 68.16 -82.72 -6.91
C ARG A 657 69.29 -83.44 -7.65
N THR A 658 70.01 -82.74 -8.52
CA THR A 658 71.05 -83.31 -9.39
C THR A 658 72.44 -83.31 -8.77
N LEU A 659 72.67 -82.49 -7.74
CA LEU A 659 73.89 -82.58 -6.94
C LEU A 659 73.97 -83.97 -6.29
N PRO A 660 75.10 -84.70 -6.44
CA PRO A 660 75.28 -85.97 -5.77
C PRO A 660 75.01 -85.80 -4.28
N ASN A 661 74.25 -86.71 -3.66
CA ASN A 661 73.93 -86.67 -2.22
C ASN A 661 75.17 -86.45 -1.32
N GLY A 662 76.36 -86.76 -1.82
CA GLY A 662 77.63 -86.45 -1.19
C GLY A 662 77.96 -84.95 -1.08
N VAL A 663 77.65 -84.13 -2.09
CA VAL A 663 77.97 -82.70 -2.10
C VAL A 663 77.10 -81.92 -1.11
N ILE A 664 75.80 -82.18 -1.05
CA ILE A 664 74.91 -81.55 -0.06
C ILE A 664 75.32 -81.95 1.36
N LYS A 665 75.68 -83.22 1.57
CA LYS A 665 76.24 -83.68 2.86
C LYS A 665 77.58 -83.03 3.18
N GLN A 666 78.44 -82.82 2.19
CA GLN A 666 79.73 -82.12 2.36
C GLN A 666 79.52 -80.64 2.68
N VAL A 667 78.59 -79.96 2.03
CA VAL A 667 78.25 -78.56 2.32
C VAL A 667 77.59 -78.43 3.69
N ALA A 668 76.66 -79.32 4.06
CA ALA A 668 76.08 -79.35 5.41
C ALA A 668 77.14 -79.64 6.49
N MET A 669 78.08 -80.55 6.21
CA MET A 669 79.22 -80.83 7.08
C MET A 669 80.16 -79.63 7.17
N LEU A 670 80.45 -78.95 6.07
CA LEU A 670 81.26 -77.72 6.04
C LEU A 670 80.56 -76.59 6.80
N ASN A 671 79.26 -76.40 6.65
CA ASN A 671 78.49 -75.41 7.42
C ASN A 671 78.47 -75.75 8.91
N SER A 672 78.33 -77.02 9.28
CA SER A 672 78.45 -77.45 10.68
C SER A 672 79.86 -77.18 11.23
N ARG A 673 80.91 -77.50 10.47
CA ARG A 673 82.29 -77.20 10.84
C ARG A 673 82.56 -75.70 10.92
N LEU A 674 82.01 -74.91 10.00
CA LEU A 674 82.10 -73.46 10.01
C LEU A 674 81.41 -72.89 11.25
N GLY A 675 80.22 -73.39 11.59
CA GLY A 675 79.52 -73.00 12.82
C GLY A 675 80.31 -73.34 14.09
N VAL A 676 81.04 -74.46 14.13
CA VAL A 676 81.95 -74.80 15.23
C VAL A 676 83.13 -73.83 15.28
N VAL A 677 83.74 -73.49 14.13
CA VAL A 677 84.84 -72.51 14.07
C VAL A 677 84.37 -71.12 14.47
N GLU A 678 83.22 -70.67 13.98
CA GLU A 678 82.61 -69.40 14.37
C GLU A 678 82.26 -69.36 15.86
N GLY A 679 81.76 -70.47 16.42
CA GLY A 679 81.53 -70.63 17.85
C GLY A 679 82.82 -70.55 18.67
N GLN A 680 83.91 -71.18 18.20
CA GLN A 680 85.23 -71.08 18.83
C GLN A 680 85.83 -69.69 18.70
N LEU A 681 85.64 -69.00 17.57
CA LEU A 681 86.09 -67.63 17.38
C LEU A 681 85.37 -66.68 18.35
N LYS A 682 84.04 -66.82 18.48
CA LYS A 682 83.23 -66.06 19.44
C LYS A 682 83.60 -66.38 20.90
N ALA A 683 83.78 -67.65 21.25
CA ALA A 683 84.19 -68.05 22.60
C ALA A 683 85.63 -67.61 22.96
N GLY A 684 86.52 -67.54 21.96
CA GLY A 684 87.87 -66.98 22.08
C GLY A 684 87.87 -65.47 22.30
N GLU A 685 86.96 -64.74 21.66
CA GLU A 685 86.78 -63.30 21.83
C GLU A 685 86.22 -62.94 23.23
N GLU A 686 85.41 -63.80 23.83
CA GLU A 686 84.86 -63.61 25.18
C GLU A 686 85.84 -64.01 26.31
N SER A 687 86.82 -64.86 26.03
CA SER A 687 87.80 -65.34 27.03
C SER A 687 88.98 -64.38 27.26
N VAL A 688 89.21 -63.39 26.39
CA VAL A 688 90.30 -62.40 26.52
C VAL A 688 89.86 -61.15 27.32
N LYS A 689 88.57 -60.96 27.62
CA LYS A 689 88.05 -59.78 28.35
C LYS A 689 87.97 -59.94 29.87
N ARG A 690 88.49 -61.01 30.48
CA ARG A 690 88.57 -61.17 31.95
C ARG A 690 89.98 -61.52 32.44
N ARG A 691 90.94 -60.61 32.25
CA ARG A 691 92.04 -60.46 33.22
C ARG A 691 92.35 -58.98 33.42
N ARG A 692 91.48 -58.36 34.23
CA ARG A 692 91.79 -57.18 35.04
C ARG A 692 92.95 -57.62 35.96
N VAL A 693 94.16 -57.14 35.71
CA VAL A 693 95.23 -57.11 36.71
C VAL A 693 95.06 -55.79 37.44
N GLN A 694 94.93 -55.92 38.76
CA GLN A 694 95.05 -54.87 39.76
C GLN A 694 96.42 -54.20 39.70
#